data_AF-A0AAV8VTC7-F1
#
_entry.id   AF-A0AAV8VTC7-F1
#
_cell.length_a   1.000
_cell.length_b   1.000
_cell.length_c   1.000
_cell.angle_alpha   90.00
_cell.angle_beta   90.00
_cell.angle_gamma   90.00
#
_symmetry.space_group_name_H-M   'P 1'
#
loop_
_entity.id
_entity.type
_entity.pdbx_description
1 polymer ?
#
loop_
_entity_poly.entity_id
_entity_poly.type
_entity_poly.pdbx_seq_one_letter_code
_entity_poly.pdbx_strand_id
1 'polypeptide(L)'
;MSQVALCNYGNNDSNNNNDNISEDSNQLPTIYSNTNQNVTVQCYYHMTSFMEKSVDKLSSLINEVPKGPVFAFDIVTVSNQDIPVLHKSFITGLKTQKLEVVNCSVRDIETGAFTEAIIQDIRLVHNKLKAVKTGVFNNMNLQGIYLGENQIEYLQDEAFSNTTTGTLNLNKNQLKVINPKAFSNTKVKTLDFNRNNLTVIKKWYFSNLLHVEALDLSENTIKYIEKNSFQDLTRLRHINLRNNELEDVYEVFDNSTATSINLSGNSISHLKPGSFKNLTSLNLVLSNNKLKLIKSYNFQSLSLKLLDLSWNQIRRLESESFTGIKFLEDLVLDWNDVQGVEAGTFSGCVVDSVYMRNNDIKALKPGSFKNTSIKESLWLDDNKITEIKKNVFQIPQLRYLNLFNNKIRYIEPGAFDELPSLLSINLGMNELTEIKKGLFNNPSVENLNFYLNDISNIDEDAFDNLPQLKELNLRRNKLTVIQTGIFTDINVEHIHLDNNPIEIIYPKAFNKLKNLVNLSLGDIPLKNFTTDIFNDLPRIEHLDMAHSHVYLNSSEWLYEKFPTLVHLLVDMCRAPIASLDCMEEFSAGSALSALADRPGDSITKEQLLLSGLTHSVPAAPLQLARQTSVTPGLRYRNLGKSGLRVSNIGLGTWPTFSPNVTEEQAEQIIVLAVESGINVFDLSEAHSGTRAEVELGRILARRGWKRTSYIVTTKIYWSTRSEERGLSRKHIIESVKASLVRLQLSYIDVVIVHKADPMCPMEEVVRAMHYVICQGWVMYWGTARWSPVEIMEAYTNCRQFNCVTPIVEQTEYHMFCREKTELYMPELYNKIGVGLMAWSPISMGFTQGKDDSSIQLFSRASFRNKYSSFSWTEDETAAANKESYSWMKERLQPEENRRQAERIRELNALAEKLGCSLIQLAVAWCLKNESVQCLLLGASSVDQLYESIQSLQLIPKLNTSMVTEIERILENKPTRPPMVSTLALR
;
A
#
# COMPACT_ATOMS: atom_id res chain seq x y z
N MET A 1 13.84 11.04 -46.63
CA MET A 1 13.76 9.78 -47.40
C MET A 1 12.34 9.24 -47.25
N SER A 2 11.76 8.83 -48.39
CA SER A 2 10.52 8.04 -48.62
C SER A 2 9.15 8.49 -48.06
N GLN A 3 8.40 9.26 -48.89
CA GLN A 3 7.20 8.84 -49.68
C GLN A 3 6.34 7.67 -49.13
N VAL A 4 5.00 7.55 -49.23
CA VAL A 4 3.90 8.04 -50.12
C VAL A 4 2.58 7.55 -49.43
N ALA A 5 1.42 8.22 -49.45
CA ALA A 5 0.53 8.33 -50.60
C ALA A 5 -0.55 9.43 -50.46
N LEU A 6 -0.71 10.14 -51.59
CA LEU A 6 -1.78 11.04 -51.99
C LEU A 6 -3.01 10.26 -52.49
N CYS A 7 -4.18 10.92 -52.45
CA CYS A 7 -5.15 11.13 -53.55
C CYS A 7 -6.38 11.84 -52.93
N ASN A 8 -6.94 12.95 -53.41
CA ASN A 8 -6.85 13.64 -54.70
C ASN A 8 -7.08 15.15 -54.53
N TYR A 9 -6.39 15.90 -55.39
CA TYR A 9 -6.60 17.32 -55.70
C TYR A 9 -7.81 17.53 -56.62
N GLY A 10 -8.33 18.75 -56.63
CA GLY A 10 -9.29 19.24 -57.62
C GLY A 10 -9.61 20.73 -57.46
N ASN A 11 -8.62 21.56 -57.78
CA ASN A 11 -8.59 23.03 -57.78
C ASN A 11 -9.76 23.73 -58.50
N ASN A 12 -10.10 24.97 -58.10
CA ASN A 12 -9.65 26.15 -58.84
C ASN A 12 -10.01 27.49 -58.16
N ASP A 13 -9.03 28.38 -58.23
CA ASP A 13 -8.98 29.78 -57.78
C ASP A 13 -10.01 30.71 -58.45
N SER A 14 -10.41 31.78 -57.76
CA SER A 14 -10.05 33.17 -58.13
C SER A 14 -10.82 34.23 -57.31
N ASN A 15 -10.08 35.28 -56.93
CA ASN A 15 -10.56 36.55 -56.36
C ASN A 15 -11.33 37.38 -57.40
N ASN A 16 -12.37 38.13 -56.99
CA ASN A 16 -12.52 39.56 -57.33
C ASN A 16 -13.65 40.31 -56.59
N ASN A 17 -13.50 41.64 -56.59
CA ASN A 17 -14.10 42.70 -55.79
C ASN A 17 -15.59 43.07 -56.04
N ASN A 18 -16.14 43.77 -55.03
CA ASN A 18 -17.14 44.87 -55.01
C ASN A 18 -18.44 44.77 -55.83
N ASP A 19 -19.62 44.87 -55.18
CA ASP A 19 -20.44 46.10 -55.12
C ASP A 19 -21.77 45.91 -54.38
N ASN A 20 -22.36 47.05 -54.02
CA ASN A 20 -23.42 47.33 -53.06
C ASN A 20 -24.88 47.11 -53.56
N ILE A 21 -25.79 46.92 -52.57
CA ILE A 21 -27.25 47.21 -52.52
C ILE A 21 -28.23 46.20 -53.18
N SER A 22 -29.03 45.50 -52.36
CA SER A 22 -30.47 45.76 -52.16
C SER A 22 -31.14 44.76 -51.20
N GLU A 23 -32.05 45.28 -50.39
CA GLU A 23 -33.01 44.57 -49.53
C GLU A 23 -33.89 43.62 -50.35
N ASP A 24 -34.04 42.35 -49.94
CA ASP A 24 -35.32 41.88 -49.40
C ASP A 24 -35.30 40.39 -48.99
N SER A 25 -36.06 40.12 -47.92
CA SER A 25 -36.73 38.86 -47.56
C SER A 25 -35.94 37.71 -46.87
N ASN A 26 -36.27 37.56 -45.58
CA ASN A 26 -36.71 36.32 -44.93
C ASN A 26 -35.91 35.02 -45.18
N GLN A 27 -35.01 34.70 -44.24
CA GLN A 27 -35.14 33.52 -43.36
C GLN A 27 -33.88 33.40 -42.48
N LEU A 28 -34.00 33.80 -41.21
CA LEU A 28 -33.15 33.29 -40.14
C LEU A 28 -33.30 31.76 -40.10
N PRO A 29 -32.23 30.96 -40.01
CA PRO A 29 -32.37 29.58 -39.59
C PRO A 29 -32.77 29.63 -38.11
N THR A 30 -34.06 29.43 -37.87
CA THR A 30 -34.65 29.16 -36.56
C THR A 30 -33.84 28.03 -35.92
N ILE A 31 -32.94 28.38 -35.00
CA ILE A 31 -32.23 27.39 -34.19
C ILE A 31 -33.28 26.71 -33.34
N TYR A 32 -33.41 25.41 -33.55
CA TYR A 32 -34.39 24.52 -32.95
C TYR A 32 -34.62 24.82 -31.46
N SER A 33 -35.86 25.21 -31.17
CA SER A 33 -36.46 25.13 -29.85
C SER A 33 -36.46 23.66 -29.39
N ASN A 34 -35.68 23.34 -28.38
CA ASN A 34 -35.89 22.13 -27.58
C ASN A 34 -35.92 22.50 -26.08
N THR A 35 -36.78 23.47 -25.73
CA THR A 35 -37.20 23.69 -24.34
C THR A 35 -38.36 22.77 -23.92
N ASN A 36 -38.78 21.83 -24.76
CA ASN A 36 -39.82 20.84 -24.47
C ASN A 36 -39.28 19.47 -24.05
N GLN A 37 -37.98 19.36 -23.75
CA GLN A 37 -37.46 18.16 -23.11
C GLN A 37 -37.61 18.29 -21.60
N ASN A 38 -38.46 17.44 -21.07
CA ASN A 38 -38.64 17.19 -19.65
C ASN A 38 -37.29 16.72 -19.07
N VAL A 39 -36.61 17.59 -18.31
CA VAL A 39 -35.30 17.31 -17.69
C VAL A 39 -35.54 16.67 -16.33
N THR A 40 -34.91 15.53 -16.09
CA THR A 40 -34.98 14.89 -14.76
C THR A 40 -34.00 15.56 -13.81
N VAL A 41 -34.52 16.01 -12.67
CA VAL A 41 -33.80 16.77 -11.66
C VAL A 41 -33.96 16.08 -10.31
N GLN A 42 -32.86 15.96 -9.59
CA GLN A 42 -32.81 15.46 -8.23
C GLN A 42 -32.72 16.65 -7.27
N CYS A 43 -33.62 16.71 -6.31
CA CYS A 43 -33.72 17.81 -5.36
C CYS A 43 -33.62 17.28 -3.93
N TYR A 44 -32.86 17.99 -3.10
CA TYR A 44 -32.72 17.71 -1.67
C TYR A 44 -33.24 18.90 -0.85
N TYR A 45 -34.04 18.60 0.16
CA TYR A 45 -34.55 19.56 1.15
C TYR A 45 -34.33 19.02 2.57
N HIS A 46 -33.79 19.86 3.46
CA HIS A 46 -33.32 19.50 4.81
C HIS A 46 -32.39 18.28 4.86
N MET A 47 -31.51 18.14 3.87
CA MET A 47 -30.53 17.03 3.73
C MET A 47 -31.08 15.58 3.86
N THR A 48 -32.41 15.40 3.83
CA THR A 48 -33.06 14.10 4.17
C THR A 48 -34.19 13.72 3.22
N SER A 49 -34.83 14.71 2.59
CA SER A 49 -35.96 14.49 1.68
C SER A 49 -35.47 14.51 0.23
N PHE A 50 -35.55 13.37 -0.46
CA PHE A 50 -35.19 13.21 -1.87
C PHE A 50 -36.44 13.30 -2.75
N MET A 51 -36.39 14.14 -3.79
CA MET A 51 -37.39 14.18 -4.85
C MET A 51 -36.69 14.09 -6.20
N GLU A 52 -37.14 13.17 -7.06
CA GLU A 52 -36.76 13.11 -8.47
C GLU A 52 -37.96 13.52 -9.31
N LYS A 53 -37.79 14.54 -10.15
CA LYS A 53 -38.90 15.09 -10.93
C LYS A 53 -38.43 15.48 -12.33
N SER A 54 -39.32 15.25 -13.28
CA SER A 54 -39.15 15.72 -14.65
C SER A 54 -39.80 17.10 -14.81
N VAL A 55 -39.02 18.10 -15.22
CA VAL A 55 -39.46 19.50 -15.32
C VAL A 55 -38.98 20.14 -16.63
N ASP A 56 -39.78 21.05 -17.16
CA ASP A 56 -39.44 21.94 -18.28
C ASP A 56 -38.76 23.23 -17.80
N LYS A 57 -39.02 23.66 -16.55
CA LYS A 57 -38.39 24.81 -15.88
C LYS A 57 -38.14 24.54 -14.40
N LEU A 58 -37.00 24.95 -13.87
CA LEU A 58 -36.63 24.76 -12.45
C LEU A 58 -37.51 25.57 -11.48
N SER A 59 -38.14 26.67 -11.92
CA SER A 59 -39.10 27.42 -11.08
C SER A 59 -40.36 26.62 -10.74
N SER A 60 -40.74 25.63 -11.57
CA SER A 60 -41.91 24.77 -11.29
C SER A 60 -41.75 23.98 -9.99
N LEU A 61 -40.50 23.70 -9.58
CA LEU A 61 -40.15 22.99 -8.34
C LEU A 61 -40.57 23.77 -7.08
N ILE A 62 -40.68 25.10 -7.15
CA ILE A 62 -40.99 25.96 -5.99
C ILE A 62 -42.42 25.73 -5.48
N ASN A 63 -43.35 25.34 -6.36
CA ASN A 63 -44.74 25.09 -5.99
C ASN A 63 -44.93 23.81 -5.14
N GLU A 64 -43.90 22.97 -5.06
CA GLU A 64 -43.94 21.66 -4.41
C GLU A 64 -43.35 21.66 -2.99
N VAL A 65 -42.87 22.81 -2.52
CA VAL A 65 -42.20 22.97 -1.21
C VAL A 65 -43.04 23.90 -0.31
N PRO A 66 -43.14 23.65 1.01
CA PRO A 66 -43.85 24.52 1.93
C PRO A 66 -43.34 25.98 1.87
N LYS A 67 -44.28 26.94 1.79
CA LYS A 67 -43.96 28.37 1.83
C LYS A 67 -43.33 28.72 3.20
N GLY A 68 -42.08 29.21 3.23
CA GLY A 68 -41.45 29.60 4.49
C GLY A 68 -39.95 29.88 4.49
N PRO A 69 -39.08 29.12 3.81
CA PRO A 69 -37.62 29.34 3.86
C PRO A 69 -37.08 30.28 2.77
N VAL A 70 -35.90 30.88 3.04
CA VAL A 70 -35.15 31.75 2.09
C VAL A 70 -34.69 30.96 0.84
N PHE A 71 -34.28 29.70 1.03
CA PHE A 71 -33.99 28.73 -0.03
C PHE A 71 -35.09 27.66 -0.07
N ALA A 72 -35.59 27.35 -1.27
CA ALA A 72 -36.57 26.28 -1.45
C ALA A 72 -35.91 24.89 -1.41
N PHE A 73 -34.62 24.79 -1.75
CA PHE A 73 -33.85 23.54 -1.78
C PHE A 73 -32.44 23.74 -1.23
N ASP A 74 -31.85 22.68 -0.67
CA ASP A 74 -30.43 22.66 -0.29
C ASP A 74 -29.57 22.41 -1.54
N ILE A 75 -29.94 21.41 -2.33
CA ILE A 75 -29.20 21.01 -3.53
C ILE A 75 -30.21 20.67 -4.63
N VAL A 76 -29.94 21.20 -5.82
CA VAL A 76 -30.62 20.83 -7.06
C VAL A 76 -29.58 20.29 -8.02
N THR A 77 -29.71 19.02 -8.39
CA THR A 77 -28.76 18.30 -9.24
C THR A 77 -29.43 17.86 -10.54
N VAL A 78 -28.81 18.22 -11.65
CA VAL A 78 -29.10 17.74 -13.01
C VAL A 78 -27.90 16.92 -13.45
N SER A 79 -28.09 15.63 -13.70
CA SER A 79 -26.96 14.76 -14.05
C SER A 79 -27.27 13.78 -15.17
N ASN A 80 -26.28 13.50 -16.01
CA ASN A 80 -26.37 12.49 -17.07
C ASN A 80 -27.52 12.76 -18.07
N GLN A 81 -27.75 14.03 -18.43
CA GLN A 81 -28.78 14.48 -19.38
C GLN A 81 -28.13 15.19 -20.56
N ASP A 82 -28.62 15.09 -21.80
CA ASP A 82 -28.03 15.88 -22.91
C ASP A 82 -28.66 17.28 -22.98
N ILE A 83 -28.04 18.25 -22.29
CA ILE A 83 -28.51 19.64 -22.23
C ILE A 83 -27.46 20.52 -22.90
N PRO A 84 -27.50 20.68 -24.23
CA PRO A 84 -26.42 21.36 -24.97
C PRO A 84 -26.30 22.85 -24.61
N VAL A 85 -27.40 23.51 -24.23
CA VAL A 85 -27.42 24.93 -23.85
C VAL A 85 -28.20 25.11 -22.55
N LEU A 86 -27.59 25.79 -21.59
CA LEU A 86 -28.25 26.16 -20.34
C LEU A 86 -28.96 27.50 -20.49
N HIS A 87 -30.26 27.44 -20.78
CA HIS A 87 -31.10 28.62 -21.03
C HIS A 87 -31.53 29.35 -19.76
N LYS A 88 -31.69 30.68 -19.85
CA LYS A 88 -32.26 31.50 -18.78
C LYS A 88 -33.65 31.01 -18.39
N SER A 89 -34.47 30.67 -19.37
CA SER A 89 -35.85 30.19 -19.15
C SER A 89 -35.93 28.92 -18.30
N PHE A 90 -34.89 28.08 -18.32
CA PHE A 90 -34.80 26.86 -17.52
C PHE A 90 -34.47 27.16 -16.05
N ILE A 91 -33.56 28.10 -15.77
CA ILE A 91 -33.06 28.41 -14.41
C ILE A 91 -33.93 29.45 -13.68
N THR A 92 -34.61 30.32 -14.43
CA THR A 92 -35.34 31.48 -13.89
C THR A 92 -36.20 31.12 -12.68
N GLY A 93 -36.06 31.90 -11.61
CA GLY A 93 -36.83 31.78 -10.37
C GLY A 93 -36.28 30.78 -9.34
N LEU A 94 -35.28 29.96 -9.69
CA LEU A 94 -34.69 28.96 -8.78
C LEU A 94 -34.16 29.60 -7.49
N LYS A 95 -34.47 28.97 -6.35
CA LYS A 95 -33.93 29.33 -5.02
C LYS A 95 -33.31 28.11 -4.34
N THR A 96 -32.00 27.95 -4.44
CA THR A 96 -31.27 26.79 -3.90
C THR A 96 -29.97 27.24 -3.24
N GLN A 97 -29.45 26.51 -2.25
CA GLN A 97 -28.07 26.78 -1.81
C GLN A 97 -27.09 26.35 -2.92
N LYS A 98 -27.32 25.20 -3.55
CA LYS A 98 -26.42 24.63 -4.55
C LYS A 98 -27.14 24.19 -5.83
N LEU A 99 -26.59 24.55 -6.97
CA LEU A 99 -26.99 24.04 -8.28
C LEU A 99 -25.84 23.22 -8.88
N GLU A 100 -26.08 21.95 -9.15
CA GLU A 100 -25.11 21.04 -9.77
C GLU A 100 -25.63 20.57 -11.13
N VAL A 101 -24.88 20.83 -12.20
CA VAL A 101 -25.14 20.33 -13.54
C VAL A 101 -23.92 19.52 -13.96
N VAL A 102 -24.01 18.20 -13.84
CA VAL A 102 -22.85 17.29 -13.91
C VAL A 102 -23.02 16.30 -15.05
N ASN A 103 -22.03 16.21 -15.93
CA ASN A 103 -22.06 15.27 -17.06
C ASN A 103 -23.31 15.46 -17.94
N CYS A 104 -23.63 16.72 -18.25
CA CYS A 104 -24.82 17.07 -19.03
C CYS A 104 -24.53 17.50 -20.48
N SER A 105 -23.30 17.28 -20.96
CA SER A 105 -22.87 17.72 -22.29
C SER A 105 -23.11 19.22 -22.59
N VAL A 106 -23.20 20.08 -21.58
CA VAL A 106 -23.46 21.52 -21.75
C VAL A 106 -22.32 22.16 -22.54
N ARG A 107 -22.65 22.81 -23.66
CA ARG A 107 -21.70 23.48 -24.56
C ARG A 107 -21.75 25.00 -24.45
N ASP A 108 -22.89 25.52 -24.02
CA ASP A 108 -23.13 26.96 -23.92
C ASP A 108 -24.04 27.32 -22.74
N ILE A 109 -23.90 28.54 -22.23
CA ILE A 109 -24.76 29.12 -21.19
C ILE A 109 -25.28 30.45 -21.74
N GLU A 110 -26.60 30.63 -21.71
CA GLU A 110 -27.23 31.87 -22.13
C GLU A 110 -26.74 33.05 -21.25
N THR A 111 -26.44 34.19 -21.86
CA THR A 111 -26.03 35.38 -21.11
C THR A 111 -27.11 35.77 -20.10
N GLY A 112 -26.69 35.95 -18.84
CA GLY A 112 -27.61 36.25 -17.75
C GLY A 112 -28.50 35.07 -17.31
N ALA A 113 -28.17 33.82 -17.66
CA ALA A 113 -28.96 32.64 -17.29
C ALA A 113 -29.28 32.55 -15.78
N PHE A 114 -28.39 33.05 -14.92
CA PHE A 114 -28.54 33.01 -13.46
C PHE A 114 -29.10 34.30 -12.83
N THR A 115 -29.42 35.33 -13.61
CA THR A 115 -29.75 36.68 -13.09
C THR A 115 -30.97 36.74 -12.17
N GLU A 116 -31.94 35.84 -12.37
CA GLU A 116 -33.19 35.79 -11.59
C GLU A 116 -33.21 34.61 -10.60
N ALA A 117 -32.07 33.96 -10.36
CA ALA A 117 -31.93 32.85 -9.43
C ALA A 117 -31.21 33.27 -8.14
N ILE A 118 -31.63 32.72 -7.01
CA ILE A 118 -30.97 32.87 -5.71
C ILE A 118 -30.19 31.59 -5.44
N ILE A 119 -28.88 31.63 -5.68
CA ILE A 119 -27.97 30.49 -5.59
C ILE A 119 -26.77 30.89 -4.72
N GLN A 120 -26.21 29.98 -3.92
CA GLN A 120 -24.92 30.21 -3.24
C GLN A 120 -23.76 29.54 -3.98
N ASP A 121 -23.93 28.31 -4.46
CA ASP A 121 -22.91 27.55 -5.18
C ASP A 121 -23.39 27.09 -6.56
N ILE A 122 -22.58 27.32 -7.59
CA ILE A 122 -22.83 26.81 -8.95
C ILE A 122 -21.73 25.84 -9.33
N ARG A 123 -22.11 24.60 -9.68
CA ARG A 123 -21.20 23.56 -10.16
C ARG A 123 -21.62 23.08 -11.54
N LEU A 124 -20.84 23.42 -12.57
CA LEU A 124 -21.03 22.97 -13.95
C LEU A 124 -19.83 22.10 -14.35
N VAL A 125 -19.70 20.91 -13.75
CA VAL A 125 -18.49 20.07 -13.84
C VAL A 125 -18.71 18.91 -14.83
N HIS A 126 -17.65 18.44 -15.50
CA HIS A 126 -17.73 17.37 -16.50
C HIS A 126 -18.65 17.71 -17.69
N ASN A 127 -18.57 18.94 -18.20
CA ASN A 127 -19.35 19.37 -19.36
C ASN A 127 -18.43 19.70 -20.56
N LYS A 128 -18.99 20.36 -21.59
CA LYS A 128 -18.32 20.64 -22.87
C LYS A 128 -18.25 22.15 -23.15
N LEU A 129 -18.25 22.98 -22.09
CA LEU A 129 -18.16 24.43 -22.24
C LEU A 129 -16.82 24.79 -22.86
N LYS A 130 -16.86 25.53 -23.98
CA LYS A 130 -15.65 26.00 -24.67
C LYS A 130 -15.18 27.39 -24.24
N ALA A 131 -16.08 28.19 -23.72
CA ALA A 131 -15.79 29.54 -23.24
C ALA A 131 -16.76 29.94 -22.14
N VAL A 132 -16.34 30.87 -21.28
CA VAL A 132 -17.27 31.61 -20.42
C VAL A 132 -17.57 32.93 -21.10
N LYS A 133 -18.80 33.10 -21.56
CA LYS A 133 -19.24 34.27 -22.32
C LYS A 133 -19.42 35.49 -21.43
N THR A 134 -19.39 36.67 -22.06
CA THR A 134 -19.71 37.94 -21.41
C THR A 134 -21.08 37.88 -20.74
N GLY A 135 -21.15 38.31 -19.48
CA GLY A 135 -22.40 38.43 -18.74
C GLY A 135 -22.99 37.14 -18.18
N VAL A 136 -22.30 35.99 -18.27
CA VAL A 136 -22.83 34.74 -17.71
C VAL A 136 -22.96 34.79 -16.19
N PHE A 137 -21.93 35.29 -15.48
CA PHE A 137 -21.91 35.34 -14.01
C PHE A 137 -21.95 36.77 -13.45
N ASN A 138 -22.31 37.78 -14.25
CA ASN A 138 -22.23 39.17 -13.82
C ASN A 138 -23.15 39.50 -12.63
N ASN A 139 -22.65 40.36 -11.73
CA ASN A 139 -23.36 40.86 -10.55
C ASN A 139 -23.83 39.76 -9.58
N MET A 140 -23.17 38.61 -9.56
CA MET A 140 -23.51 37.51 -8.66
C MET A 140 -22.76 37.59 -7.33
N ASN A 141 -23.40 37.13 -6.25
CA ASN A 141 -22.77 36.98 -4.93
C ASN A 141 -22.91 35.52 -4.48
N LEU A 142 -21.83 34.76 -4.63
CA LEU A 142 -21.78 33.31 -4.48
C LEU A 142 -20.76 32.92 -3.39
N GLN A 143 -20.87 31.70 -2.88
CA GLN A 143 -19.82 31.06 -2.10
C GLN A 143 -18.78 30.40 -3.03
N GLY A 144 -19.23 29.80 -4.13
CA GLY A 144 -18.36 29.12 -5.08
C GLY A 144 -18.91 29.00 -6.50
N ILE A 145 -18.02 29.14 -7.48
CA ILE A 145 -18.26 28.86 -8.89
C ILE A 145 -17.29 27.77 -9.31
N TYR A 146 -17.81 26.62 -9.75
CA TYR A 146 -17.00 25.46 -10.14
C TYR A 146 -17.28 25.09 -11.59
N LEU A 147 -16.30 25.34 -12.45
CA LEU A 147 -16.32 25.10 -13.89
C LEU A 147 -15.25 24.08 -14.31
N GLY A 148 -14.84 23.24 -13.36
CA GLY A 148 -13.83 22.21 -13.55
C GLY A 148 -14.23 21.16 -14.58
N GLU A 149 -13.24 20.51 -15.20
CA GLU A 149 -13.46 19.37 -16.11
C GLU A 149 -14.37 19.72 -17.30
N ASN A 150 -14.12 20.88 -17.91
CA ASN A 150 -14.78 21.34 -19.14
C ASN A 150 -13.76 21.39 -20.30
N GLN A 151 -14.08 22.14 -21.35
CA GLN A 151 -13.22 22.36 -22.51
C GLN A 151 -12.92 23.87 -22.67
N ILE A 152 -12.87 24.63 -21.57
CA ILE A 152 -12.81 26.09 -21.62
C ILE A 152 -11.45 26.51 -22.17
N GLU A 153 -11.45 27.15 -23.34
CA GLU A 153 -10.26 27.63 -24.03
C GLU A 153 -9.95 29.10 -23.70
N TYR A 154 -10.98 29.91 -23.45
CA TYR A 154 -10.85 31.33 -23.13
C TYR A 154 -12.01 31.88 -22.27
N LEU A 155 -11.75 33.01 -21.62
CA LEU A 155 -12.73 33.80 -20.87
C LEU A 155 -12.97 35.12 -21.62
N GLN A 156 -14.23 35.42 -21.95
CA GLN A 156 -14.58 36.70 -22.57
C GLN A 156 -14.50 37.86 -21.58
N ASP A 157 -14.39 39.08 -22.11
CA ASP A 157 -14.43 40.30 -21.31
C ASP A 157 -15.73 40.32 -20.49
N GLU A 158 -15.63 40.74 -19.22
CA GLU A 158 -16.78 40.81 -18.32
C GLU A 158 -17.58 39.50 -18.18
N ALA A 159 -16.91 38.35 -18.18
CA ALA A 159 -17.54 37.06 -17.87
C ALA A 159 -17.99 36.95 -16.40
N PHE A 160 -17.24 37.58 -15.49
CA PHE A 160 -17.46 37.58 -14.03
C PHE A 160 -17.56 39.00 -13.47
N SER A 161 -17.96 39.99 -14.27
CA SER A 161 -17.99 41.40 -13.85
C SER A 161 -18.86 41.63 -12.61
N ASN A 162 -18.35 42.39 -11.65
CA ASN A 162 -19.00 42.67 -10.36
C ASN A 162 -19.38 41.42 -9.53
N THR A 163 -18.69 40.30 -9.73
CA THR A 163 -18.97 39.04 -9.01
C THR A 163 -18.20 38.99 -7.69
N THR A 164 -18.86 38.55 -6.62
CA THR A 164 -18.20 38.16 -5.37
C THR A 164 -18.33 36.66 -5.19
N THR A 165 -17.22 35.95 -5.00
CA THR A 165 -17.20 34.51 -4.74
C THR A 165 -16.10 34.14 -3.74
N GLY A 166 -16.32 33.10 -2.94
CA GLY A 166 -15.24 32.51 -2.14
C GLY A 166 -14.24 31.82 -3.05
N THR A 167 -14.73 30.89 -3.88
CA THR A 167 -13.91 30.08 -4.78
C THR A 167 -14.34 30.25 -6.24
N LEU A 168 -13.38 30.42 -7.14
CA LEU A 168 -13.57 30.25 -8.58
C LEU A 168 -12.65 29.13 -9.06
N ASN A 169 -13.24 27.99 -9.40
CA ASN A 169 -12.53 26.82 -9.88
C ASN A 169 -12.69 26.66 -11.39
N LEU A 170 -11.58 26.75 -12.10
CA LEU A 170 -11.44 26.59 -13.55
C LEU A 170 -10.48 25.43 -13.88
N ASN A 171 -10.35 24.45 -12.99
CA ASN A 171 -9.37 23.38 -13.15
C ASN A 171 -9.69 22.43 -14.31
N LYS A 172 -8.67 21.70 -14.80
CA LYS A 172 -8.83 20.67 -15.83
C LYS A 172 -9.59 21.20 -17.06
N ASN A 173 -9.13 22.34 -17.57
CA ASN A 173 -9.67 23.02 -18.76
C ASN A 173 -8.54 23.20 -19.80
N GLN A 174 -8.75 24.05 -20.81
CA GLN A 174 -7.81 24.24 -21.93
C GLN A 174 -7.29 25.68 -22.02
N LEU A 175 -7.35 26.44 -20.92
CA LEU A 175 -6.95 27.85 -20.89
C LEU A 175 -5.46 27.99 -21.21
N LYS A 176 -5.15 28.84 -22.19
CA LYS A 176 -3.76 29.19 -22.57
C LYS A 176 -3.32 30.55 -22.03
N VAL A 177 -4.29 31.42 -21.74
CA VAL A 177 -4.09 32.81 -21.29
C VAL A 177 -5.17 33.16 -20.27
N ILE A 178 -4.81 33.96 -19.27
CA ILE A 178 -5.76 34.54 -18.32
C ILE A 178 -6.11 35.95 -18.80
N ASN A 179 -7.39 36.19 -19.09
CA ASN A 179 -7.89 37.50 -19.50
C ASN A 179 -8.29 38.32 -18.25
N PRO A 180 -7.55 39.37 -17.85
CA PRO A 180 -7.89 40.15 -16.65
C PRO A 180 -9.22 40.90 -16.79
N LYS A 181 -9.65 41.23 -18.02
CA LYS A 181 -10.92 41.92 -18.27
C LYS A 181 -12.15 41.06 -17.98
N ALA A 182 -11.98 39.74 -17.93
CA ALA A 182 -13.03 38.83 -17.48
C ALA A 182 -13.44 39.08 -16.01
N PHE A 183 -12.52 39.67 -15.22
CA PHE A 183 -12.64 39.83 -13.76
C PHE A 183 -12.85 41.28 -13.31
N SER A 184 -13.49 42.12 -14.13
CA SER A 184 -13.76 43.52 -13.77
C SER A 184 -14.53 43.60 -12.44
N ASN A 185 -13.99 44.35 -11.46
CA ASN A 185 -14.56 44.47 -10.11
C ASN A 185 -14.93 43.13 -9.44
N THR A 186 -14.17 42.06 -9.72
CA THR A 186 -14.41 40.73 -9.15
C THR A 186 -13.71 40.58 -7.80
N LYS A 187 -14.40 40.02 -6.82
CA LYS A 187 -13.87 39.69 -5.49
C LYS A 187 -13.87 38.18 -5.31
N VAL A 188 -12.71 37.56 -5.52
CA VAL A 188 -12.51 36.12 -5.32
C VAL A 188 -11.39 35.87 -4.31
N LYS A 189 -11.58 34.92 -3.39
CA LYS A 189 -10.55 34.54 -2.41
C LYS A 189 -9.65 33.40 -2.92
N THR A 190 -10.24 32.36 -3.49
CA THR A 190 -9.51 31.19 -4.00
C THR A 190 -9.73 31.06 -5.50
N LEU A 191 -8.64 31.04 -6.26
CA LEU A 191 -8.65 30.96 -7.70
C LEU A 191 -7.83 29.75 -8.15
N ASP A 192 -8.49 28.79 -8.80
CA ASP A 192 -7.89 27.52 -9.22
C ASP A 192 -7.88 27.41 -10.75
N PHE A 193 -6.68 27.46 -11.33
CA PHE A 193 -6.39 27.24 -12.75
C PHE A 193 -5.57 25.97 -12.97
N ASN A 194 -5.55 25.03 -12.03
CA ASN A 194 -4.71 23.85 -12.15
C ASN A 194 -5.12 22.98 -13.36
N ARG A 195 -4.16 22.22 -13.91
CA ARG A 195 -4.40 21.32 -15.07
C ARG A 195 -5.02 22.06 -16.27
N ASN A 196 -4.45 23.20 -16.64
CA ASN A 196 -4.77 23.92 -17.87
C ASN A 196 -3.56 23.89 -18.83
N ASN A 197 -3.62 24.68 -19.91
CA ASN A 197 -2.57 24.77 -20.93
C ASN A 197 -1.80 26.10 -20.84
N LEU A 198 -1.63 26.65 -19.63
CA LEU A 198 -0.86 27.89 -19.42
C LEU A 198 0.63 27.60 -19.62
N THR A 199 1.28 28.37 -20.49
CA THR A 199 2.72 28.25 -20.78
C THR A 199 3.55 29.43 -20.29
N VAL A 200 2.91 30.60 -20.11
CA VAL A 200 3.54 31.84 -19.64
C VAL A 200 2.57 32.57 -18.71
N ILE A 201 3.10 33.18 -17.65
CA ILE A 201 2.35 34.12 -16.81
C ILE A 201 2.87 35.54 -17.05
N LYS A 202 1.98 36.43 -17.49
CA LYS A 202 2.29 37.83 -17.75
C LYS A 202 2.00 38.69 -16.54
N LYS A 203 2.73 39.82 -16.43
CA LYS A 203 2.60 40.75 -15.29
C LYS A 203 1.15 41.20 -15.06
N TRP A 204 0.38 41.37 -16.12
CA TRP A 204 -0.97 41.93 -16.10
C TRP A 204 -2.10 40.89 -15.98
N TYR A 205 -1.80 39.58 -15.91
CA TYR A 205 -2.83 38.53 -15.83
C TYR A 205 -3.75 38.68 -14.61
N PHE A 206 -3.25 39.25 -13.52
CA PHE A 206 -3.95 39.30 -12.23
C PHE A 206 -4.32 40.73 -11.77
N SER A 207 -4.23 41.73 -12.65
CA SER A 207 -4.36 43.15 -12.28
C SER A 207 -5.70 43.55 -11.65
N ASN A 208 -6.77 42.80 -11.92
CA ASN A 208 -8.11 43.04 -11.38
C ASN A 208 -8.49 42.15 -10.18
N LEU A 209 -7.56 41.34 -9.66
CA LEU A 209 -7.83 40.26 -8.70
C LEU A 209 -7.30 40.55 -7.28
N LEU A 210 -7.50 41.77 -6.78
CA LEU A 210 -6.90 42.30 -5.54
C LEU A 210 -7.22 41.51 -4.25
N HIS A 211 -8.27 40.68 -4.26
CA HIS A 211 -8.79 39.96 -3.09
C HIS A 211 -8.33 38.49 -2.99
N VAL A 212 -7.57 37.99 -3.97
CA VAL A 212 -7.12 36.59 -3.98
C VAL A 212 -6.19 36.33 -2.80
N GLU A 213 -6.52 35.32 -2.01
CA GLU A 213 -5.76 34.79 -0.88
C GLU A 213 -5.02 33.48 -1.27
N ALA A 214 -5.58 32.69 -2.18
CA ALA A 214 -4.99 31.45 -2.67
C ALA A 214 -5.10 31.32 -4.19
N LEU A 215 -3.97 31.04 -4.84
CA LEU A 215 -3.87 30.88 -6.29
C LEU A 215 -3.23 29.53 -6.63
N ASP A 216 -3.96 28.69 -7.38
CA ASP A 216 -3.45 27.43 -7.91
C ASP A 216 -3.20 27.52 -9.41
N LEU A 217 -1.95 27.31 -9.80
CA LEU A 217 -1.44 27.27 -11.17
C LEU A 217 -0.71 25.94 -11.45
N SER A 218 -0.90 24.91 -10.60
CA SER A 218 -0.17 23.66 -10.68
C SER A 218 -0.57 22.82 -11.90
N GLU A 219 0.30 21.88 -12.27
CA GLU A 219 0.05 20.91 -13.35
C GLU A 219 -0.31 21.58 -14.69
N ASN A 220 0.29 22.73 -14.97
CA ASN A 220 0.27 23.39 -16.27
C ASN A 220 1.60 23.09 -17.01
N THR A 221 1.90 23.86 -18.07
CA THR A 221 3.18 23.77 -18.80
C THR A 221 3.93 25.11 -18.73
N ILE A 222 3.85 25.79 -17.59
CA ILE A 222 4.39 27.15 -17.41
C ILE A 222 5.91 27.08 -17.43
N LYS A 223 6.52 27.73 -18.43
CA LYS A 223 7.98 27.83 -18.60
C LYS A 223 8.57 29.12 -18.04
N TYR A 224 7.77 30.19 -18.08
CA TYR A 224 8.24 31.53 -17.75
C TYR A 224 7.15 32.34 -17.05
N ILE A 225 7.54 33.06 -16.00
CA ILE A 225 6.71 34.02 -15.28
C ILE A 225 7.41 35.37 -15.32
N GLU A 226 6.71 36.42 -15.76
CA GLU A 226 7.27 37.76 -15.77
C GLU A 226 7.53 38.29 -14.36
N LYS A 227 8.50 39.18 -14.23
CA LYS A 227 8.87 39.82 -12.97
C LYS A 227 7.67 40.56 -12.36
N ASN A 228 7.52 40.47 -11.04
CA ASN A 228 6.41 41.08 -10.28
C ASN A 228 5.01 40.64 -10.74
N SER A 229 4.84 39.44 -11.32
CA SER A 229 3.52 39.01 -11.84
C SER A 229 2.44 38.88 -10.77
N PHE A 230 2.83 38.74 -9.49
CA PHE A 230 1.90 38.59 -8.37
C PHE A 230 1.74 39.87 -7.52
N GLN A 231 2.35 41.00 -7.92
CA GLN A 231 2.38 42.23 -7.12
C GLN A 231 0.98 42.81 -6.81
N ASP A 232 0.02 42.63 -7.73
CA ASP A 232 -1.32 43.22 -7.60
C ASP A 232 -2.21 42.39 -6.65
N LEU A 233 -1.80 41.16 -6.33
CA LEU A 233 -2.52 40.25 -5.45
C LEU A 233 -2.23 40.56 -3.96
N THR A 234 -2.70 41.72 -3.51
CA THR A 234 -2.35 42.31 -2.19
C THR A 234 -2.74 41.50 -0.95
N ARG A 235 -3.53 40.43 -1.11
CA ARG A 235 -3.96 39.54 -0.02
C ARG A 235 -3.44 38.11 -0.15
N LEU A 236 -2.58 37.86 -1.14
CA LEU A 236 -2.12 36.53 -1.49
C LEU A 236 -1.33 35.92 -0.33
N ARG A 237 -1.69 34.69 0.03
CA ARG A 237 -1.03 33.90 1.08
C ARG A 237 -0.46 32.61 0.52
N HIS A 238 -1.15 31.99 -0.42
CA HIS A 238 -0.78 30.69 -0.97
C HIS A 238 -0.66 30.74 -2.49
N ILE A 239 0.48 30.30 -3.01
CA ILE A 239 0.73 30.13 -4.44
C ILE A 239 1.18 28.69 -4.69
N ASN A 240 0.44 27.98 -5.54
CA ASN A 240 0.81 26.65 -5.99
C ASN A 240 1.24 26.69 -7.47
N LEU A 241 2.53 26.41 -7.72
CA LEU A 241 3.17 26.34 -9.04
C LEU A 241 3.75 24.94 -9.29
N ARG A 242 3.30 23.93 -8.51
CA ARG A 242 3.80 22.56 -8.61
C ARG A 242 3.63 21.98 -10.02
N ASN A 243 4.53 21.09 -10.43
CA ASN A 243 4.44 20.31 -11.67
C ASN A 243 4.25 21.23 -12.89
N ASN A 244 5.19 22.15 -13.08
CA ASN A 244 5.30 23.01 -14.25
C ASN A 244 6.69 22.84 -14.88
N GLU A 245 7.04 23.69 -15.85
CA GLU A 245 8.31 23.63 -16.58
C GLU A 245 9.22 24.83 -16.24
N LEU A 246 9.11 25.39 -15.03
CA LEU A 246 9.90 26.56 -14.64
C LEU A 246 11.38 26.20 -14.51
N GLU A 247 12.24 27.00 -15.15
CA GLU A 247 13.70 26.87 -15.04
C GLU A 247 14.31 27.90 -14.05
N ASP A 248 13.65 29.05 -13.86
CA ASP A 248 14.03 30.05 -12.87
C ASP A 248 12.83 30.85 -12.34
N VAL A 249 13.03 31.49 -11.18
CA VAL A 249 12.01 32.29 -10.48
C VAL A 249 12.53 33.68 -10.09
N TYR A 250 13.45 34.24 -10.88
CA TYR A 250 14.10 35.50 -10.55
C TYR A 250 13.12 36.69 -10.59
N GLU A 251 12.98 37.40 -9.47
CA GLU A 251 12.07 38.54 -9.27
C GLU A 251 10.58 38.23 -9.54
N VAL A 252 10.20 36.95 -9.58
CA VAL A 252 8.80 36.53 -9.82
C VAL A 252 7.91 36.95 -8.64
N PHE A 253 8.42 36.78 -7.42
CA PHE A 253 7.70 37.04 -6.18
C PHE A 253 8.01 38.40 -5.54
N ASP A 254 8.72 39.28 -6.24
CA ASP A 254 8.98 40.62 -5.76
C ASP A 254 7.66 41.35 -5.47
N ASN A 255 7.58 41.97 -4.29
CA ASN A 255 6.39 42.64 -3.77
C ASN A 255 5.15 41.74 -3.58
N SER A 256 5.33 40.42 -3.58
CA SER A 256 4.27 39.47 -3.22
C SER A 256 4.07 39.42 -1.71
N THR A 257 2.83 39.22 -1.27
CA THR A 257 2.48 39.00 0.14
C THR A 257 2.45 37.52 0.53
N ALA A 258 2.77 36.61 -0.41
CA ALA A 258 2.63 35.17 -0.21
C ALA A 258 3.46 34.66 0.97
N THR A 259 2.83 33.83 1.79
CA THR A 259 3.41 33.15 2.96
C THR A 259 3.64 31.65 2.70
N SER A 260 3.22 31.14 1.55
CA SER A 260 3.37 29.73 1.17
C SER A 260 3.52 29.64 -0.34
N ILE A 261 4.66 29.09 -0.78
CA ILE A 261 5.01 28.98 -2.19
C ILE A 261 5.42 27.54 -2.47
N ASN A 262 4.67 26.87 -3.34
CA ASN A 262 5.00 25.52 -3.81
C ASN A 262 5.53 25.56 -5.24
N LEU A 263 6.82 25.24 -5.40
CA LEU A 263 7.54 25.17 -6.67
C LEU A 263 7.99 23.73 -6.99
N SER A 264 7.41 22.73 -6.31
CA SER A 264 7.84 21.34 -6.50
C SER A 264 7.59 20.81 -7.90
N GLY A 265 8.41 19.86 -8.37
CA GLY A 265 8.20 19.24 -9.68
C GLY A 265 8.42 20.19 -10.85
N ASN A 266 9.40 21.09 -10.76
CA ASN A 266 9.80 21.99 -11.84
C ASN A 266 11.20 21.63 -12.37
N SER A 267 11.76 22.45 -13.25
CA SER A 267 13.11 22.28 -13.80
C SER A 267 14.12 23.29 -13.25
N ILE A 268 13.88 23.83 -12.03
CA ILE A 268 14.73 24.88 -11.46
C ILE A 268 16.09 24.29 -11.11
N SER A 269 17.14 24.79 -11.77
CA SER A 269 18.51 24.28 -11.61
C SER A 269 19.42 25.17 -10.76
N HIS A 270 19.07 26.45 -10.63
CA HIS A 270 19.79 27.43 -9.84
C HIS A 270 18.83 28.49 -9.27
N LEU A 271 19.22 29.09 -8.15
CA LEU A 271 18.51 30.23 -7.56
C LEU A 271 19.37 31.49 -7.73
N LYS A 272 18.86 32.48 -8.48
CA LYS A 272 19.54 33.76 -8.70
C LYS A 272 19.46 34.63 -7.43
N PRO A 273 20.40 35.56 -7.19
CA PRO A 273 20.32 36.45 -6.04
C PRO A 273 19.00 37.23 -6.02
N GLY A 274 18.27 37.17 -4.91
CA GLY A 274 16.99 37.88 -4.77
C GLY A 274 15.75 37.15 -5.31
N SER A 275 15.85 35.88 -5.74
CA SER A 275 14.68 35.06 -6.14
C SER A 275 13.53 35.03 -5.12
N PHE A 276 13.80 35.25 -3.84
CA PHE A 276 12.81 35.26 -2.75
C PHE A 276 12.89 36.54 -1.89
N LYS A 277 13.44 37.63 -2.42
CA LYS A 277 13.69 38.85 -1.66
C LYS A 277 12.38 39.44 -1.09
N ASN A 278 12.47 40.03 0.11
CA ASN A 278 11.36 40.72 0.80
C ASN A 278 10.17 39.83 1.21
N LEU A 279 10.24 38.51 1.02
CA LEU A 279 9.21 37.61 1.50
C LEU A 279 9.33 37.39 3.02
N THR A 280 8.20 37.31 3.70
CA THR A 280 8.14 37.14 5.17
C THR A 280 7.27 35.95 5.55
N SER A 281 7.70 35.17 6.54
CA SER A 281 6.96 34.02 7.10
C SER A 281 6.50 33.00 6.05
N LEU A 282 7.44 32.21 5.53
CA LEU A 282 7.22 31.35 4.37
C LEU A 282 7.26 29.85 4.67
N ASN A 283 6.33 29.10 4.06
CA ASN A 283 6.54 27.71 3.68
C ASN A 283 7.04 27.68 2.23
N LEU A 284 8.29 27.27 2.01
CA LEU A 284 8.91 27.21 0.69
C LEU A 284 9.21 25.77 0.31
N VAL A 285 8.50 25.27 -0.70
CA VAL A 285 8.67 23.91 -1.22
C VAL A 285 9.34 23.97 -2.59
N LEU A 286 10.56 23.49 -2.65
CA LEU A 286 11.42 23.42 -3.86
C LEU A 286 11.78 21.97 -4.21
N SER A 287 11.06 20.99 -3.65
CA SER A 287 11.36 19.58 -3.87
C SER A 287 11.15 19.12 -5.31
N ASN A 288 11.81 18.04 -5.71
CA ASN A 288 11.72 17.48 -7.07
C ASN A 288 12.04 18.55 -8.14
N ASN A 289 13.21 19.17 -8.01
CA ASN A 289 13.78 20.13 -8.96
C ASN A 289 15.19 19.67 -9.37
N LYS A 290 15.96 20.55 -10.01
CA LYS A 290 17.31 20.24 -10.54
C LYS A 290 18.40 21.03 -9.81
N LEU A 291 18.14 21.50 -8.58
CA LEU A 291 19.09 22.32 -7.83
C LEU A 291 20.36 21.53 -7.55
N LYS A 292 21.51 22.10 -7.91
CA LYS A 292 22.83 21.47 -7.69
C LYS A 292 23.61 22.05 -6.52
N LEU A 293 23.26 23.25 -6.10
CA LEU A 293 24.01 24.05 -5.14
C LEU A 293 23.10 25.05 -4.44
N ILE A 294 23.38 25.28 -3.16
CA ILE A 294 22.75 26.31 -2.32
C ILE A 294 23.81 27.33 -1.90
N LYS A 295 23.62 28.59 -2.27
CA LYS A 295 24.49 29.70 -1.90
C LYS A 295 23.93 30.46 -0.69
N SER A 296 24.82 31.09 0.08
CA SER A 296 24.48 31.83 1.31
C SER A 296 23.42 32.92 1.12
N TYR A 297 23.35 33.54 -0.06
CA TYR A 297 22.37 34.57 -0.38
C TYR A 297 20.98 34.04 -0.77
N ASN A 298 20.81 32.73 -1.01
CA ASN A 298 19.55 32.20 -1.56
C ASN A 298 18.38 32.34 -0.57
N PHE A 299 18.64 32.14 0.72
CA PHE A 299 17.64 32.18 1.78
C PHE A 299 17.96 33.23 2.86
N GLN A 300 18.93 34.10 2.59
CA GLN A 300 19.38 35.11 3.53
C GLN A 300 18.24 36.04 3.92
N SER A 301 18.08 36.28 5.22
CA SER A 301 17.05 37.17 5.79
C SER A 301 15.60 36.71 5.61
N LEU A 302 15.37 35.47 5.16
CA LEU A 302 14.02 34.91 5.13
C LEU A 302 13.62 34.39 6.51
N SER A 303 12.37 34.63 6.89
CA SER A 303 11.72 33.95 8.01
C SER A 303 10.94 32.76 7.43
N LEU A 304 11.55 31.59 7.40
CA LEU A 304 10.99 30.38 6.82
C LEU A 304 10.48 29.48 7.93
N LYS A 305 9.26 28.96 7.84
CA LYS A 305 8.74 27.91 8.73
C LYS A 305 9.10 26.51 8.22
N LEU A 306 9.00 26.30 6.91
CA LEU A 306 9.39 25.06 6.23
C LEU A 306 10.24 25.40 5.00
N LEU A 307 11.35 24.69 4.84
CA LEU A 307 12.17 24.70 3.63
C LEU A 307 12.38 23.27 3.15
N ASP A 308 11.65 22.89 2.11
CA ASP A 308 11.78 21.57 1.48
C ASP A 308 12.62 21.66 0.20
N LEU A 309 13.80 21.08 0.25
CA LEU A 309 14.78 20.96 -0.84
C LEU A 309 14.98 19.49 -1.25
N SER A 310 14.10 18.59 -0.84
CA SER A 310 14.24 17.16 -1.12
C SER A 310 14.16 16.84 -2.60
N TRP A 311 14.65 15.67 -3.02
CA TRP A 311 14.58 15.23 -4.42
C TRP A 311 15.21 16.26 -5.39
N ASN A 312 16.37 16.80 -5.02
CA ASN A 312 17.17 17.65 -5.89
C ASN A 312 18.52 16.97 -6.19
N GLN A 313 19.46 17.70 -6.81
CA GLN A 313 20.77 17.18 -7.21
C GLN A 313 21.89 17.88 -6.41
N ILE A 314 21.60 18.27 -5.17
CA ILE A 314 22.52 19.07 -4.35
C ILE A 314 23.68 18.17 -3.93
N ARG A 315 24.89 18.45 -4.43
CA ARG A 315 26.07 17.62 -4.15
C ARG A 315 26.88 18.06 -2.94
N ARG A 316 26.82 19.35 -2.64
CA ARG A 316 27.62 19.99 -1.59
C ARG A 316 26.81 21.09 -0.93
N LEU A 317 26.91 21.16 0.40
CA LEU A 317 26.45 22.29 1.18
C LEU A 317 27.68 23.09 1.58
N GLU A 318 27.78 24.30 1.04
CA GLU A 318 28.92 25.18 1.28
C GLU A 318 28.80 25.81 2.68
N SER A 319 29.88 26.47 3.12
CA SER A 319 29.84 27.30 4.31
C SER A 319 28.75 28.38 4.18
N GLU A 320 28.01 28.63 5.25
CA GLU A 320 26.98 29.68 5.32
C GLU A 320 25.77 29.52 4.38
N SER A 321 25.57 28.35 3.74
CA SER A 321 24.42 28.10 2.85
C SER A 321 23.05 28.40 3.48
N PHE A 322 22.94 28.26 4.81
CA PHE A 322 21.70 28.52 5.57
C PHE A 322 21.82 29.66 6.59
N THR A 323 22.84 30.51 6.45
CA THR A 323 23.06 31.63 7.38
C THR A 323 21.91 32.63 7.34
N GLY A 324 21.49 33.07 8.53
CA GLY A 324 20.48 34.12 8.69
C GLY A 324 19.03 33.62 8.70
N ILE A 325 18.80 32.30 8.61
CA ILE A 325 17.49 31.68 8.86
C ILE A 325 17.26 31.64 10.38
N LYS A 326 16.29 32.41 10.87
CA LYS A 326 16.11 32.65 12.31
C LYS A 326 15.04 31.79 13.00
N PHE A 327 14.12 31.17 12.26
CA PHE A 327 12.97 30.46 12.84
C PHE A 327 12.41 29.37 11.92
N LEU A 328 13.19 28.33 11.64
CA LEU A 328 12.76 27.20 10.80
C LEU A 328 12.25 26.04 11.65
N GLU A 329 11.08 25.49 11.34
CA GLU A 329 10.64 24.24 11.98
C GLU A 329 11.37 23.08 11.31
N ASP A 330 11.25 22.96 9.98
CA ASP A 330 11.81 21.83 9.23
C ASP A 330 12.68 22.28 8.05
N LEU A 331 13.91 21.76 8.02
CA LEU A 331 14.80 21.78 6.85
C LEU A 331 14.89 20.38 6.25
N VAL A 332 14.29 20.18 5.07
CA VAL A 332 14.28 18.87 4.40
C VAL A 332 15.27 18.89 3.24
N LEU A 333 16.32 18.07 3.34
CA LEU A 333 17.37 17.86 2.34
C LEU A 333 17.44 16.38 1.90
N ASP A 334 16.42 15.60 2.23
CA ASP A 334 16.33 14.18 1.90
C ASP A 334 16.43 13.93 0.39
N TRP A 335 16.94 12.77 -0.03
CA TRP A 335 17.00 12.39 -1.44
C TRP A 335 17.74 13.41 -2.30
N ASN A 336 18.97 13.73 -1.91
CA ASN A 336 19.90 14.56 -2.67
C ASN A 336 21.22 13.79 -2.88
N ASP A 337 22.20 14.43 -3.53
CA ASP A 337 23.52 13.84 -3.79
C ASP A 337 24.58 14.35 -2.79
N VAL A 338 24.21 14.78 -1.57
CA VAL A 338 25.12 15.51 -0.67
C VAL A 338 26.25 14.58 -0.23
N GLN A 339 27.49 14.91 -0.57
CA GLN A 339 28.65 14.06 -0.28
C GLN A 339 29.32 14.37 1.07
N GLY A 340 29.03 15.55 1.63
CA GLY A 340 29.60 16.03 2.89
C GLY A 340 29.04 17.38 3.30
N VAL A 341 29.16 17.70 4.59
CA VAL A 341 28.73 18.96 5.20
C VAL A 341 29.97 19.78 5.57
N GLU A 342 30.09 21.01 5.04
CA GLU A 342 31.24 21.86 5.35
C GLU A 342 31.12 22.53 6.72
N ALA A 343 32.25 22.98 7.28
CA ALA A 343 32.26 23.69 8.55
C ALA A 343 31.47 25.00 8.43
N GLY A 344 30.57 25.27 9.38
CA GLY A 344 29.76 26.49 9.37
C GLY A 344 28.64 26.53 8.32
N THR A 345 28.29 25.41 7.67
CA THR A 345 27.13 25.33 6.75
C THR A 345 25.84 25.85 7.41
N PHE A 346 25.64 25.55 8.70
CA PHE A 346 24.47 25.94 9.49
C PHE A 346 24.73 27.08 10.48
N SER A 347 25.82 27.83 10.30
CA SER A 347 26.20 28.90 11.23
C SER A 347 25.12 29.99 11.32
N GLY A 348 24.65 30.28 12.53
CA GLY A 348 23.58 31.25 12.78
C GLY A 348 22.19 30.81 12.31
N CYS A 349 22.02 29.55 11.90
CA CYS A 349 20.73 28.96 11.58
C CYS A 349 20.05 28.46 12.87
N VAL A 350 18.78 28.82 13.05
CA VAL A 350 17.91 28.31 14.13
C VAL A 350 16.82 27.48 13.49
N VAL A 351 16.84 26.19 13.78
CA VAL A 351 15.94 25.20 13.18
C VAL A 351 15.50 24.16 14.21
N ASP A 352 14.27 23.65 14.14
CA ASP A 352 13.85 22.60 15.07
C ASP A 352 14.33 21.22 14.57
N SER A 353 14.12 20.88 13.29
CA SER A 353 14.56 19.60 12.72
C SER A 353 15.27 19.74 11.36
N VAL A 354 16.33 18.94 11.18
CA VAL A 354 17.07 18.84 9.91
C VAL A 354 17.06 17.39 9.43
N TYR A 355 16.59 17.20 8.20
CA TYR A 355 16.51 15.89 7.55
C TYR A 355 17.46 15.84 6.36
N MET A 356 18.38 14.87 6.36
CA MET A 356 19.39 14.67 5.31
C MET A 356 19.47 13.20 4.91
N ARG A 357 18.33 12.49 4.93
CA ARG A 357 18.24 11.06 4.63
C ARG A 357 18.52 10.76 3.18
N ASN A 358 18.94 9.53 2.89
CA ASN A 358 19.13 9.05 1.51
C ASN A 358 20.00 10.03 0.70
N ASN A 359 21.19 10.31 1.23
CA ASN A 359 22.21 11.14 0.61
C ASN A 359 23.53 10.35 0.49
N ASP A 360 24.57 11.00 -0.03
CA ASP A 360 25.88 10.40 -0.27
C ASP A 360 26.93 10.78 0.79
N ILE A 361 26.52 11.19 2.00
CA ILE A 361 27.41 11.80 3.00
C ILE A 361 28.42 10.75 3.46
N LYS A 362 29.71 10.96 3.15
CA LYS A 362 30.79 10.03 3.54
C LYS A 362 31.48 10.41 4.84
N ALA A 363 31.54 11.70 5.12
CA ALA A 363 32.19 12.25 6.30
C ALA A 363 31.53 13.57 6.71
N LEU A 364 31.45 13.77 8.01
CA LEU A 364 31.07 15.05 8.63
C LEU A 364 32.35 15.75 9.08
N LYS A 365 32.53 17.02 8.71
CA LYS A 365 33.72 17.78 9.11
C LYS A 365 33.55 18.30 10.55
N PRO A 366 34.62 18.33 11.37
CA PRO A 366 34.56 19.04 12.65
C PRO A 366 34.09 20.49 12.44
N GLY A 367 33.11 20.91 13.23
CA GLY A 367 32.47 22.21 13.09
C GLY A 367 31.40 22.33 11.98
N SER A 368 30.98 21.23 11.33
CA SER A 368 29.84 21.23 10.38
C SER A 368 28.59 21.88 10.96
N PHE A 369 28.34 21.63 12.25
CA PHE A 369 27.20 22.15 13.00
C PHE A 369 27.60 23.22 14.02
N LYS A 370 28.75 23.89 13.83
CA LYS A 370 29.17 24.96 14.75
C LYS A 370 28.24 26.17 14.65
N ASN A 371 27.93 26.78 15.80
CA ASN A 371 27.07 27.96 15.92
C ASN A 371 25.66 27.75 15.32
N THR A 372 25.15 26.51 15.30
CA THR A 372 23.78 26.20 14.90
C THR A 372 22.90 25.97 16.12
N SER A 373 21.60 26.16 15.96
CA SER A 373 20.59 25.85 16.97
C SER A 373 19.58 24.88 16.38
N ILE A 374 19.97 23.61 16.21
CA ILE A 374 19.07 22.50 15.90
C ILE A 374 18.47 22.00 17.22
N LYS A 375 17.16 22.17 17.43
CA LYS A 375 16.54 21.98 18.76
C LYS A 375 15.98 20.60 19.02
N GLU A 376 15.39 19.97 18.02
CA GLU A 376 14.64 18.73 18.20
C GLU A 376 15.42 17.57 17.60
N SER A 377 15.64 17.54 16.28
CA SER A 377 16.14 16.32 15.63
C SER A 377 17.08 16.54 14.45
N LEU A 378 18.06 15.64 14.32
CA LEU A 378 19.01 15.59 13.22
C LEU A 378 19.01 14.17 12.63
N TRP A 379 18.56 14.07 11.38
CA TRP A 379 18.40 12.80 10.67
C TRP A 379 19.43 12.67 9.56
N LEU A 380 20.38 11.77 9.77
CA LEU A 380 21.50 11.45 8.88
C LEU A 380 21.46 9.98 8.45
N ASP A 381 20.30 9.33 8.56
CA ASP A 381 20.11 7.94 8.17
C ASP A 381 20.20 7.72 6.65
N ASP A 382 20.44 6.47 6.25
CA ASP A 382 20.61 6.07 4.84
C ASP A 382 21.68 6.91 4.12
N ASN A 383 22.87 6.99 4.72
CA ASN A 383 24.02 7.70 4.17
C ASN A 383 25.25 6.77 4.09
N LYS A 384 26.43 7.32 3.86
CA LYS A 384 27.69 6.57 3.68
C LYS A 384 28.74 6.94 4.72
N ILE A 385 28.32 7.43 5.89
CA ILE A 385 29.22 7.95 6.93
C ILE A 385 30.07 6.79 7.44
N THR A 386 31.39 6.94 7.41
CA THR A 386 32.31 5.87 7.84
C THR A 386 32.90 6.05 9.23
N GLU A 387 32.99 7.29 9.69
CA GLU A 387 33.58 7.65 10.97
C GLU A 387 32.90 8.88 11.58
N ILE A 388 32.85 8.95 12.91
CA ILE A 388 32.39 10.13 13.65
C ILE A 388 33.56 10.66 14.49
N LYS A 389 33.98 11.89 14.20
CA LYS A 389 35.07 12.57 14.91
C LYS A 389 34.56 13.43 16.04
N LYS A 390 35.45 13.75 16.98
CA LYS A 390 35.21 14.76 18.00
C LYS A 390 34.89 16.11 17.37
N ASN A 391 34.03 16.88 18.03
CA ASN A 391 33.59 18.22 17.60
C ASN A 391 32.78 18.27 16.28
N VAL A 392 32.26 17.15 15.79
CA VAL A 392 31.32 17.16 14.66
C VAL A 392 29.97 17.75 15.10
N PHE A 393 29.41 17.26 16.21
CA PHE A 393 28.07 17.59 16.68
C PHE A 393 28.08 18.68 17.77
N GLN A 394 28.40 19.92 17.41
CA GLN A 394 28.38 21.05 18.35
C GLN A 394 26.97 21.66 18.51
N ILE A 395 26.01 20.85 18.99
CA ILE A 395 24.57 21.17 18.98
C ILE A 395 23.96 20.95 20.38
N PRO A 396 24.09 21.89 21.31
CA PRO A 396 23.78 21.63 22.72
C PRO A 396 22.31 21.35 23.04
N GLN A 397 21.40 21.79 22.16
CA GLN A 397 19.95 21.64 22.34
C GLN A 397 19.37 20.36 21.72
N LEU A 398 20.15 19.63 20.91
CA LEU A 398 19.64 18.49 20.13
C LEU A 398 19.09 17.38 21.04
N ARG A 399 17.92 16.82 20.69
CA ARG A 399 17.26 15.75 21.45
C ARG A 399 17.34 14.39 20.76
N TYR A 400 17.26 14.35 19.43
CA TYR A 400 17.26 13.10 18.67
C TYR A 400 18.33 13.14 17.57
N LEU A 401 19.21 12.14 17.58
CA LEU A 401 20.22 11.93 16.55
C LEU A 401 20.02 10.58 15.87
N ASN A 402 19.66 10.59 14.59
CA ASN A 402 19.55 9.37 13.79
C ASN A 402 20.74 9.22 12.83
N LEU A 403 21.49 8.14 12.99
CA LEU A 403 22.62 7.72 12.17
C LEU A 403 22.43 6.29 11.63
N PHE A 404 21.18 5.82 11.63
CA PHE A 404 20.82 4.48 11.19
C PHE A 404 21.21 4.21 9.73
N ASN A 405 21.56 2.96 9.42
CA ASN A 405 21.89 2.53 8.05
C ASN A 405 22.98 3.40 7.40
N ASN A 406 24.14 3.45 8.06
CA ASN A 406 25.36 4.09 7.57
C ASN A 406 26.49 3.05 7.49
N LYS A 407 27.75 3.48 7.37
CA LYS A 407 28.93 2.61 7.31
C LYS A 407 29.89 2.88 8.45
N ILE A 408 29.38 3.33 9.60
CA ILE A 408 30.20 3.82 10.70
C ILE A 408 30.97 2.65 11.30
N ARG A 409 32.31 2.71 11.19
CA ARG A 409 33.23 1.70 11.74
C ARG A 409 33.94 2.18 13.01
N TYR A 410 34.03 3.49 13.17
CA TYR A 410 34.78 4.13 14.25
C TYR A 410 34.08 5.39 14.73
N ILE A 411 34.00 5.54 16.05
CA ILE A 411 33.55 6.76 16.71
C ILE A 411 34.66 7.15 17.69
N GLU A 412 35.15 8.39 17.56
CA GLU A 412 36.17 8.93 18.43
C GLU A 412 35.61 9.12 19.86
N PRO A 413 36.34 8.74 20.92
CA PRO A 413 35.90 9.00 22.30
C PRO A 413 35.58 10.49 22.54
N GLY A 414 34.43 10.75 23.15
CA GLY A 414 33.89 12.09 23.32
C GLY A 414 33.28 12.74 22.08
N ALA A 415 33.00 11.98 21.02
CA ALA A 415 32.33 12.50 19.82
C ALA A 415 30.94 13.10 20.08
N PHE A 416 30.27 12.65 21.15
CA PHE A 416 28.94 13.11 21.55
C PHE A 416 28.94 14.08 22.72
N ASP A 417 30.10 14.45 23.30
CA ASP A 417 30.20 15.30 24.51
C ASP A 417 29.45 16.64 24.40
N GLU A 418 29.36 17.17 23.18
CA GLU A 418 28.74 18.46 22.87
C GLU A 418 27.20 18.39 22.70
N LEU A 419 26.60 17.27 23.15
CA LEU A 419 25.16 16.98 23.06
C LEU A 419 24.53 16.69 24.46
N PRO A 420 24.54 17.64 25.41
CA PRO A 420 24.04 17.43 26.78
C PRO A 420 22.53 17.18 26.89
N SER A 421 21.74 17.66 25.93
CA SER A 421 20.26 17.54 25.92
C SER A 421 19.74 16.33 25.16
N LEU A 422 20.64 15.47 24.69
CA LEU A 422 20.31 14.34 23.81
C LEU A 422 19.53 13.28 24.57
N LEU A 423 18.39 12.86 24.02
CA LEU A 423 17.49 11.85 24.58
C LEU A 423 17.66 10.50 23.86
N SER A 424 17.96 10.51 22.56
CA SER A 424 18.06 9.28 21.78
C SER A 424 19.18 9.35 20.75
N ILE A 425 19.93 8.24 20.66
CA ILE A 425 20.94 8.02 19.61
C ILE A 425 20.62 6.71 18.90
N ASN A 426 20.45 6.78 17.58
CA ASN A 426 20.27 5.59 16.75
C ASN A 426 21.50 5.35 15.86
N LEU A 427 22.30 4.35 16.23
CA LEU A 427 23.48 3.85 15.52
C LEU A 427 23.23 2.46 14.90
N GLY A 428 21.97 2.04 14.76
CA GLY A 428 21.65 0.73 14.18
C GLY A 428 22.04 0.62 12.70
N MET A 429 22.22 -0.61 12.20
CA MET A 429 22.67 -0.89 10.83
C MET A 429 23.93 -0.11 10.45
N ASN A 430 25.00 -0.32 11.21
CA ASN A 430 26.33 0.25 10.95
C ASN A 430 27.38 -0.88 11.00
N GLU A 431 28.66 -0.52 10.95
CA GLU A 431 29.79 -1.46 10.88
C GLU A 431 30.70 -1.35 12.12
N LEU A 432 30.11 -0.98 13.28
CA LEU A 432 30.85 -0.84 14.54
C LEU A 432 31.27 -2.22 15.04
N THR A 433 32.51 -2.35 15.50
CA THR A 433 33.06 -3.64 16.00
C THR A 433 33.25 -3.67 17.52
N GLU A 434 33.24 -2.50 18.17
CA GLU A 434 33.47 -2.35 19.61
C GLU A 434 32.73 -1.13 20.18
N ILE A 435 32.37 -1.17 21.45
CA ILE A 435 31.92 -0.01 22.24
C ILE A 435 32.98 0.28 23.30
N LYS A 436 33.66 1.42 23.17
CA LYS A 436 34.76 1.81 24.06
C LYS A 436 34.31 2.62 25.26
N LYS A 437 35.08 2.54 26.35
CA LYS A 437 34.96 3.44 27.50
C LYS A 437 35.19 4.90 27.08
N GLY A 438 34.38 5.81 27.61
CA GLY A 438 34.46 7.25 27.32
C GLY A 438 33.86 7.66 25.97
N LEU A 439 33.09 6.77 25.32
CA LEU A 439 32.35 7.12 24.11
C LEU A 439 31.20 8.10 24.40
N PHE A 440 30.56 7.94 25.56
CA PHE A 440 29.40 8.69 25.99
C PHE A 440 29.67 9.54 27.22
N ASN A 441 29.13 10.75 27.21
CA ASN A 441 29.09 11.66 28.35
C ASN A 441 27.79 12.48 28.28
N ASN A 442 26.67 11.79 28.14
CA ASN A 442 25.39 12.37 27.75
C ASN A 442 24.30 12.02 28.78
N PRO A 443 24.19 12.78 29.88
CA PRO A 443 23.41 12.35 31.03
C PRO A 443 21.91 12.24 30.80
N SER A 444 21.40 12.88 29.74
CA SER A 444 19.97 12.94 29.39
C SER A 444 19.53 11.78 28.49
N VAL A 445 20.44 10.96 27.98
CA VAL A 445 20.10 9.93 26.98
C VAL A 445 19.26 8.84 27.64
N GLU A 446 18.08 8.61 27.07
CA GLU A 446 17.13 7.58 27.47
C GLU A 446 17.21 6.34 26.56
N ASN A 447 17.53 6.53 25.27
CA ASN A 447 17.48 5.46 24.27
C ASN A 447 18.78 5.36 23.46
N LEU A 448 19.42 4.19 23.50
CA LEU A 448 20.60 3.86 22.69
C LEU A 448 20.34 2.64 21.82
N ASN A 449 20.46 2.81 20.51
CA ASN A 449 20.25 1.74 19.55
C ASN A 449 21.53 1.41 18.77
N PHE A 450 22.01 0.18 18.91
CA PHE A 450 23.14 -0.43 18.20
C PHE A 450 22.71 -1.67 17.39
N TYR A 451 21.41 -1.84 17.14
CA TYR A 451 20.86 -2.96 16.38
C TYR A 451 21.64 -3.22 15.09
N LEU A 452 21.99 -4.48 14.81
CA LEU A 452 22.61 -4.90 13.56
C LEU A 452 23.90 -4.12 13.26
N ASN A 453 24.89 -4.27 14.14
CA ASN A 453 26.29 -3.89 13.92
C ASN A 453 27.18 -5.14 13.96
N ASP A 454 28.50 -4.96 13.92
CA ASP A 454 29.49 -6.03 14.06
C ASP A 454 30.13 -6.08 15.46
N ILE A 455 29.43 -5.58 16.48
CA ILE A 455 30.01 -5.37 17.82
C ILE A 455 30.35 -6.71 18.46
N SER A 456 31.62 -6.93 18.73
CA SER A 456 32.16 -8.16 19.34
C SER A 456 32.75 -7.92 20.73
N ASN A 457 33.07 -6.67 21.06
CA ASN A 457 33.63 -6.27 22.34
C ASN A 457 32.94 -5.02 22.92
N ILE A 458 32.73 -5.00 24.23
CA ILE A 458 32.23 -3.85 24.99
C ILE A 458 33.18 -3.69 26.18
N ASP A 459 33.81 -2.53 26.32
CA ASP A 459 34.70 -2.25 27.45
C ASP A 459 33.93 -2.29 28.78
N GLU A 460 34.64 -2.58 29.88
CA GLU A 460 34.13 -2.31 31.22
C GLU A 460 33.78 -0.80 31.31
N ASP A 461 32.63 -0.49 31.94
CA ASP A 461 32.17 0.90 32.09
C ASP A 461 31.91 1.65 30.77
N ALA A 462 31.69 0.95 29.65
CA ALA A 462 31.44 1.57 28.34
C ALA A 462 30.21 2.49 28.32
N PHE A 463 29.23 2.25 29.21
CA PHE A 463 27.99 3.01 29.32
C PHE A 463 27.96 3.95 30.54
N ASP A 464 29.10 4.21 31.18
CA ASP A 464 29.20 5.22 32.23
C ASP A 464 28.67 6.57 31.75
N ASN A 465 28.18 7.39 32.69
CA ASN A 465 27.62 8.72 32.44
C ASN A 465 26.30 8.72 31.63
N LEU A 466 25.53 7.62 31.69
CA LEU A 466 24.19 7.50 31.12
C LEU A 466 23.13 7.16 32.19
N PRO A 467 22.95 7.99 33.23
CA PRO A 467 22.07 7.70 34.37
C PRO A 467 20.58 7.64 34.02
N GLN A 468 20.15 8.25 32.91
CA GLN A 468 18.76 8.25 32.45
C GLN A 468 18.46 7.19 31.39
N LEU A 469 19.44 6.34 31.05
CA LEU A 469 19.27 5.31 30.03
C LEU A 469 18.15 4.36 30.44
N LYS A 470 17.11 4.24 29.61
CA LYS A 470 15.95 3.36 29.77
C LYS A 470 15.98 2.19 28.81
N GLU A 471 16.42 2.42 27.57
CA GLU A 471 16.47 1.38 26.54
C GLU A 471 17.85 1.26 25.89
N LEU A 472 18.39 0.04 25.88
CA LEU A 472 19.63 -0.33 25.22
C LEU A 472 19.39 -1.50 24.27
N ASN A 473 19.50 -1.25 22.97
CA ASN A 473 19.34 -2.26 21.93
C ASN A 473 20.68 -2.68 21.33
N LEU A 474 21.10 -3.91 21.62
CA LEU A 474 22.33 -4.55 21.13
C LEU A 474 22.03 -5.81 20.27
N ARG A 475 20.79 -5.97 19.80
CA ARG A 475 20.36 -7.11 18.98
C ARG A 475 21.17 -7.27 17.70
N ARG A 476 21.34 -8.51 17.24
CA ARG A 476 21.99 -8.85 15.96
C ARG A 476 23.42 -8.32 15.83
N ASN A 477 24.22 -8.45 16.89
CA ASN A 477 25.65 -8.11 16.90
C ASN A 477 26.52 -9.40 16.89
N LYS A 478 27.81 -9.27 17.22
CA LYS A 478 28.79 -10.37 17.25
C LYS A 478 29.30 -10.66 18.67
N LEU A 479 28.54 -10.28 19.71
CA LEU A 479 28.93 -10.49 21.10
C LEU A 479 29.00 -11.99 21.40
N THR A 480 30.15 -12.46 21.89
CA THR A 480 30.35 -13.86 22.30
C THR A 480 30.29 -14.05 23.80
N VAL A 481 30.54 -12.99 24.57
CA VAL A 481 30.64 -13.01 26.03
C VAL A 481 30.00 -11.75 26.61
N ILE A 482 29.23 -11.91 27.68
CA ILE A 482 28.76 -10.80 28.53
C ILE A 482 29.56 -10.82 29.83
N GLN A 483 30.47 -9.86 29.99
CA GLN A 483 31.36 -9.76 31.16
C GLN A 483 30.70 -9.03 32.33
N THR A 484 31.16 -9.33 33.55
CA THR A 484 30.83 -8.50 34.72
C THR A 484 31.44 -7.11 34.54
N GLY A 485 30.69 -6.05 34.83
CA GLY A 485 31.19 -4.67 34.78
C GLY A 485 30.76 -3.86 33.55
N ILE A 486 30.16 -4.48 32.52
CA ILE A 486 29.69 -3.72 31.35
C ILE A 486 28.44 -2.88 31.66
N PHE A 487 27.68 -3.22 32.71
CA PHE A 487 26.41 -2.58 33.10
C PHE A 487 26.46 -2.00 34.54
N THR A 488 27.62 -1.52 35.00
CA THR A 488 27.83 -1.16 36.41
C THR A 488 27.00 0.04 36.87
N ASP A 489 26.98 1.12 36.08
CA ASP A 489 26.46 2.44 36.48
C ASP A 489 25.29 2.94 35.60
N ILE A 490 24.49 2.00 35.06
CA ILE A 490 23.29 2.33 34.28
C ILE A 490 22.00 1.88 34.96
N ASN A 491 20.91 2.63 34.72
CA ASN A 491 19.60 2.40 35.31
C ASN A 491 18.54 1.99 34.27
N VAL A 492 18.90 1.06 33.41
CA VAL A 492 18.12 0.66 32.22
C VAL A 492 16.90 -0.21 32.56
N GLU A 493 15.80 0.02 31.84
CA GLU A 493 14.53 -0.70 31.95
C GLU A 493 14.41 -1.81 30.91
N HIS A 494 15.01 -1.62 29.74
CA HIS A 494 14.94 -2.53 28.60
C HIS A 494 16.33 -2.80 28.02
N ILE A 495 16.80 -4.04 28.10
CA ILE A 495 18.01 -4.50 27.40
C ILE A 495 17.62 -5.56 26.39
N HIS A 496 18.05 -5.35 25.15
CA HIS A 496 17.85 -6.30 24.07
C HIS A 496 19.17 -6.85 23.55
N LEU A 497 19.42 -8.14 23.76
CA LEU A 497 20.67 -8.83 23.39
C LEU A 497 20.45 -9.97 22.38
N ASP A 498 19.22 -10.14 21.88
CA ASP A 498 18.87 -11.27 21.01
C ASP A 498 19.77 -11.38 19.77
N ASN A 499 19.85 -12.59 19.23
CA ASN A 499 20.54 -12.87 17.97
C ASN A 499 22.03 -12.46 18.00
N ASN A 500 22.67 -12.64 19.16
CA ASN A 500 24.12 -12.56 19.30
C ASN A 500 24.70 -13.97 19.53
N PRO A 501 25.94 -14.25 19.07
CA PRO A 501 26.61 -15.53 19.34
C PRO A 501 27.12 -15.64 20.79
N ILE A 502 26.34 -15.20 21.79
CA ILE A 502 26.74 -15.19 23.21
C ILE A 502 26.80 -16.64 23.72
N GLU A 503 28.01 -17.09 24.00
CA GLU A 503 28.28 -18.42 24.54
C GLU A 503 28.35 -18.43 26.07
N ILE A 504 28.76 -17.30 26.66
CA ILE A 504 29.02 -17.16 28.11
C ILE A 504 28.45 -15.83 28.62
N ILE A 505 27.65 -15.93 29.68
CA ILE A 505 27.27 -14.78 30.51
C ILE A 505 27.92 -14.99 31.88
N TYR A 506 28.81 -14.09 32.29
CA TYR A 506 29.49 -14.20 33.58
C TYR A 506 28.51 -13.97 34.75
N PRO A 507 28.68 -14.65 35.89
CA PRO A 507 27.89 -14.40 37.08
C PRO A 507 27.91 -12.91 37.45
N LYS A 508 26.78 -12.40 37.94
CA LYS A 508 26.60 -11.00 38.33
C LYS A 508 26.70 -9.98 37.19
N ALA A 509 26.73 -10.38 35.92
CA ALA A 509 26.74 -9.42 34.80
C ALA A 509 25.59 -8.41 34.84
N PHE A 510 24.42 -8.80 35.35
CA PHE A 510 23.22 -7.97 35.43
C PHE A 510 22.90 -7.48 36.86
N ASN A 511 23.70 -7.79 37.88
CA ASN A 511 23.30 -7.63 39.30
C ASN A 511 23.07 -6.18 39.77
N LYS A 512 23.52 -5.19 39.01
CA LYS A 512 23.29 -3.77 39.28
C LYS A 512 22.00 -3.23 38.68
N LEU A 513 21.37 -3.97 37.77
CA LEU A 513 20.23 -3.53 36.97
C LEU A 513 18.88 -3.70 37.70
N LYS A 514 18.73 -3.02 38.83
CA LYS A 514 17.57 -3.17 39.72
C LYS A 514 16.24 -2.72 39.11
N ASN A 515 16.28 -1.90 38.08
CA ASN A 515 15.10 -1.38 37.38
C ASN A 515 14.83 -2.06 36.04
N LEU A 516 15.56 -3.14 35.71
CA LEU A 516 15.36 -3.89 34.49
C LEU A 516 13.98 -4.57 34.49
N VAL A 517 13.16 -4.19 33.51
CA VAL A 517 11.79 -4.69 33.30
C VAL A 517 11.77 -5.71 32.16
N ASN A 518 12.51 -5.44 31.08
CA ASN A 518 12.59 -6.30 29.90
C ASN A 518 14.03 -6.70 29.62
N LEU A 519 14.27 -8.01 29.56
CA LEU A 519 15.54 -8.58 29.16
C LEU A 519 15.30 -9.61 28.06
N SER A 520 15.87 -9.37 26.88
CA SER A 520 15.78 -10.31 25.77
C SER A 520 17.14 -10.93 25.45
N LEU A 521 17.16 -12.25 25.51
CA LEU A 521 18.31 -13.15 25.36
C LEU A 521 17.99 -14.27 24.37
N GLY A 522 17.04 -14.07 23.46
CA GLY A 522 16.62 -15.04 22.45
C GLY A 522 17.69 -15.27 21.38
N ASP A 523 17.75 -16.49 20.84
CA ASP A 523 18.68 -16.93 19.81
C ASP A 523 20.17 -16.72 20.19
N ILE A 524 20.54 -17.03 21.43
CA ILE A 524 21.94 -17.03 21.89
C ILE A 524 22.45 -18.46 22.17
N PRO A 525 23.63 -18.88 21.67
CA PRO A 525 24.14 -20.24 21.85
C PRO A 525 24.81 -20.44 23.22
N LEU A 526 24.08 -20.20 24.32
CA LEU A 526 24.62 -20.23 25.68
C LEU A 526 25.10 -21.66 26.04
N LYS A 527 26.40 -21.81 26.32
CA LYS A 527 27.01 -23.13 26.64
C LYS A 527 26.85 -23.51 28.11
N ASN A 528 26.99 -22.53 29.01
CA ASN A 528 26.95 -22.74 30.45
C ASN A 528 25.88 -21.83 31.07
N PHE A 529 24.67 -22.35 31.20
CA PHE A 529 23.61 -21.66 31.92
C PHE A 529 23.72 -21.91 33.43
N THR A 530 23.72 -20.84 34.23
CA THR A 530 23.57 -20.91 35.68
C THR A 530 22.44 -19.96 36.09
N THR A 531 21.58 -20.35 37.03
CA THR A 531 20.47 -19.52 37.50
C THR A 531 20.94 -18.24 38.20
N ASP A 532 22.21 -18.20 38.63
CA ASP A 532 22.79 -17.08 39.35
C ASP A 532 22.99 -15.82 38.49
N ILE A 533 22.91 -15.94 37.15
CA ILE A 533 22.97 -14.78 36.25
C ILE A 533 21.79 -13.83 36.44
N PHE A 534 20.66 -14.33 36.94
CA PHE A 534 19.43 -13.57 37.16
C PHE A 534 19.19 -13.17 38.62
N ASN A 535 20.15 -13.44 39.51
CA ASN A 535 20.05 -12.99 40.88
C ASN A 535 19.99 -11.45 40.93
N ASP A 536 19.19 -10.92 41.87
CA ASP A 536 19.05 -9.49 42.15
C ASP A 536 18.38 -8.65 41.03
N LEU A 537 17.47 -9.25 40.24
CA LEU A 537 16.62 -8.58 39.24
C LEU A 537 15.13 -8.52 39.66
N PRO A 538 14.74 -7.65 40.61
CA PRO A 538 13.44 -7.71 41.29
C PRO A 538 12.24 -7.20 40.47
N ARG A 539 12.47 -6.58 39.30
CA ARG A 539 11.44 -5.90 38.49
C ARG A 539 11.24 -6.49 37.11
N ILE A 540 11.87 -7.64 36.81
CA ILE A 540 11.70 -8.29 35.50
C ILE A 540 10.23 -8.67 35.31
N GLU A 541 9.61 -8.12 34.27
CA GLU A 541 8.25 -8.45 33.84
C GLU A 541 8.27 -9.23 32.52
N HIS A 542 9.26 -8.97 31.65
CA HIS A 542 9.42 -9.61 30.36
C HIS A 542 10.80 -10.25 30.25
N LEU A 543 10.83 -11.57 30.05
CA LEU A 543 12.07 -12.32 29.84
C LEU A 543 11.93 -13.19 28.58
N ASP A 544 12.78 -12.92 27.59
CA ASP A 544 12.91 -13.76 26.40
C ASP A 544 14.21 -14.56 26.44
N MET A 545 14.11 -15.88 26.38
CA MET A 545 15.20 -16.84 26.30
C MET A 545 14.90 -17.91 25.23
N ALA A 546 14.10 -17.58 24.22
CA ALA A 546 13.77 -18.52 23.15
C ALA A 546 15.03 -18.95 22.39
N HIS A 547 15.14 -20.24 22.06
CA HIS A 547 16.26 -20.83 21.32
C HIS A 547 17.64 -20.65 21.98
N SER A 548 17.71 -20.31 23.28
CA SER A 548 18.98 -20.05 23.96
C SER A 548 19.72 -21.31 24.45
N HIS A 549 19.30 -22.50 23.99
CA HIS A 549 19.80 -23.83 24.37
C HIS A 549 19.87 -24.13 25.88
N VAL A 550 19.14 -23.37 26.71
CA VAL A 550 19.12 -23.51 28.15
C VAL A 550 18.34 -24.78 28.58
N TYR A 551 18.88 -25.52 29.54
CA TYR A 551 18.21 -26.69 30.15
C TYR A 551 17.59 -26.24 31.48
N LEU A 552 16.25 -26.14 31.52
CA LEU A 552 15.54 -25.77 32.74
C LEU A 552 15.14 -27.05 33.49
N ASN A 553 15.81 -27.32 34.61
CA ASN A 553 15.63 -28.55 35.39
C ASN A 553 14.33 -28.59 36.22
N SER A 554 13.65 -27.47 36.43
CA SER A 554 12.33 -27.41 37.08
C SER A 554 11.62 -26.11 36.73
N SER A 555 10.30 -26.05 36.92
CA SER A 555 9.51 -24.81 36.83
C SER A 555 9.51 -24.01 38.14
N GLU A 556 9.89 -24.62 39.27
CA GLU A 556 9.84 -24.00 40.60
C GLU A 556 10.77 -22.79 40.75
N TRP A 557 11.98 -22.85 40.18
CA TRP A 557 12.95 -21.74 40.29
C TRP A 557 12.48 -20.46 39.58
N LEU A 558 11.65 -20.56 38.52
CA LEU A 558 11.11 -19.40 37.80
C LEU A 558 10.17 -18.57 38.69
N TYR A 559 9.29 -19.24 39.44
CA TYR A 559 8.34 -18.60 40.34
C TYR A 559 9.01 -18.02 41.59
N GLU A 560 10.06 -18.67 42.10
CA GLU A 560 10.83 -18.13 43.23
C GLU A 560 11.68 -16.91 42.85
N LYS A 561 12.27 -16.90 41.64
CA LYS A 561 13.23 -15.86 41.23
C LYS A 561 12.57 -14.66 40.55
N PHE A 562 11.44 -14.83 39.88
CA PHE A 562 10.78 -13.76 39.14
C PHE A 562 9.30 -13.59 39.55
N PRO A 563 9.03 -13.07 40.76
CA PRO A 563 7.66 -12.90 41.25
C PRO A 563 6.84 -11.87 40.44
N THR A 564 7.50 -10.99 39.70
CA THR A 564 6.89 -9.94 38.87
C THR A 564 6.73 -10.34 37.39
N LEU A 565 7.11 -11.56 37.01
CA LEU A 565 7.15 -11.98 35.62
C LEU A 565 5.74 -12.07 35.02
N VAL A 566 5.48 -11.28 33.98
CA VAL A 566 4.21 -11.28 33.23
C VAL A 566 4.35 -12.08 31.94
N HIS A 567 5.50 -11.99 31.28
CA HIS A 567 5.77 -12.64 30.01
C HIS A 567 7.12 -13.35 30.03
N LEU A 568 7.07 -14.65 29.75
CA LEU A 568 8.24 -15.52 29.64
C LEU A 568 8.19 -16.23 28.29
N LEU A 569 9.22 -16.03 27.46
CA LEU A 569 9.38 -16.75 26.20
C LEU A 569 10.57 -17.72 26.27
N VAL A 570 10.30 -19.02 26.29
CA VAL A 570 11.29 -20.09 26.47
C VAL A 570 11.02 -21.21 25.46
N ASP A 571 10.78 -20.86 24.20
CA ASP A 571 10.58 -21.84 23.14
C ASP A 571 11.93 -22.50 22.76
N MET A 572 11.95 -23.80 22.43
CA MET A 572 13.16 -24.55 22.04
C MET A 572 14.35 -24.55 23.04
N CYS A 573 14.11 -24.23 24.31
CA CYS A 573 15.01 -24.67 25.39
C CYS A 573 14.88 -26.18 25.56
N ARG A 574 16.00 -26.90 25.83
CA ARG A 574 15.96 -28.36 26.01
C ARG A 574 15.21 -28.66 27.31
N ALA A 575 13.90 -28.83 27.25
CA ALA A 575 13.14 -29.48 28.31
C ALA A 575 13.48 -30.99 28.29
N PRO A 576 13.51 -31.68 29.45
CA PRO A 576 13.60 -33.13 29.47
C PRO A 576 12.43 -33.70 28.68
N ILE A 577 12.68 -34.83 28.01
CA ILE A 577 11.64 -35.67 27.43
C ILE A 577 10.64 -35.98 28.55
N ALA A 578 9.50 -35.29 28.55
CA ALA A 578 8.31 -35.81 29.20
C ALA A 578 7.95 -37.08 28.43
N SER A 579 7.92 -38.20 29.14
CA SER A 579 7.61 -39.50 28.60
C SER A 579 6.28 -39.49 27.85
N LEU A 580 6.20 -40.38 26.87
CA LEU A 580 5.04 -40.66 26.02
C LEU A 580 3.80 -41.18 26.79
N ASP A 581 3.72 -41.08 28.12
CA ASP A 581 2.73 -41.77 28.95
C ASP A 581 1.56 -40.90 29.45
N CYS A 582 1.38 -39.66 28.94
CA CYS A 582 0.31 -38.76 29.42
C CYS A 582 -0.69 -38.29 28.34
N MET A 583 -0.82 -39.00 27.21
CA MET A 583 -1.83 -38.69 26.18
C MET A 583 -2.57 -39.92 25.63
N GLU A 584 -2.95 -40.87 26.50
CA GLU A 584 -3.94 -41.91 26.15
C GLU A 584 -5.31 -41.76 26.84
N GLU A 585 -5.53 -40.74 27.67
CA GLU A 585 -6.85 -40.47 28.25
C GLU A 585 -7.40 -39.14 27.75
N PHE A 586 -7.85 -39.05 26.49
CA PHE A 586 -8.92 -38.11 26.07
C PHE A 586 -9.34 -38.38 24.62
N SER A 587 -9.82 -39.60 24.32
CA SER A 587 -10.82 -39.77 23.25
C SER A 587 -11.66 -41.03 23.46
N ALA A 588 -12.98 -40.83 23.41
CA ALA A 588 -14.05 -41.83 23.34
C ALA A 588 -14.28 -42.75 24.56
N GLY A 589 -14.93 -42.21 25.60
CA GLY A 589 -15.39 -43.01 26.73
C GLY A 589 -16.47 -42.40 27.62
N SER A 590 -17.42 -41.62 27.08
CA SER A 590 -18.57 -41.15 27.89
C SER A 590 -19.87 -41.00 27.08
N ALA A 591 -20.32 -42.10 26.49
CA ALA A 591 -21.73 -42.22 26.04
C ALA A 591 -22.27 -43.67 26.05
N LEU A 592 -21.61 -44.62 26.71
CA LEU A 592 -21.97 -46.05 26.68
C LEU A 592 -21.78 -46.75 28.04
N SER A 593 -22.02 -46.06 29.16
CA SER A 593 -22.13 -46.68 30.49
C SER A 593 -23.56 -46.73 31.05
N ALA A 594 -24.56 -46.37 30.25
CA ALA A 594 -25.96 -46.53 30.62
C ALA A 594 -26.66 -47.40 29.58
N LEU A 595 -26.47 -48.73 29.68
CA LEU A 595 -27.37 -49.81 29.23
C LEU A 595 -26.56 -51.11 29.02
N ALA A 596 -26.17 -51.78 30.09
CA ALA A 596 -25.89 -53.22 30.08
C ALA A 596 -25.78 -53.76 31.52
N ASP A 597 -26.89 -53.75 32.24
CA ASP A 597 -27.12 -54.75 33.29
C ASP A 597 -27.93 -55.87 32.63
N ARG A 598 -27.26 -56.95 32.21
CA ARG A 598 -27.76 -58.34 32.11
C ARG A 598 -26.73 -59.26 31.42
N PRO A 599 -26.49 -60.47 31.96
CA PRO A 599 -25.53 -61.43 31.40
C PRO A 599 -26.20 -62.34 30.37
N GLY A 600 -25.48 -62.71 29.32
CA GLY A 600 -25.88 -63.81 28.43
C GLY A 600 -25.34 -63.71 27.01
N ASP A 601 -24.57 -64.73 26.64
CA ASP A 601 -24.26 -65.21 25.29
C ASP A 601 -23.19 -64.52 24.43
N SER A 602 -22.17 -65.33 24.15
CA SER A 602 -21.08 -65.12 23.21
C SER A 602 -21.57 -65.19 21.76
N ILE A 603 -21.25 -64.19 20.95
CA ILE A 603 -21.31 -64.29 19.49
C ILE A 603 -20.01 -63.74 18.90
N THR A 604 -19.28 -64.59 18.18
CA THR A 604 -18.02 -64.27 17.51
C THR A 604 -18.25 -63.66 16.12
N LYS A 605 -17.19 -63.00 15.63
CA LYS A 605 -17.05 -62.09 14.49
C LYS A 605 -17.46 -62.62 13.09
N GLU A 606 -18.13 -63.75 12.98
CA GLU A 606 -18.43 -64.43 11.70
C GLU A 606 -19.92 -64.35 11.27
N GLN A 607 -20.80 -63.70 12.03
CA GLN A 607 -22.24 -63.62 11.72
C GLN A 607 -22.75 -62.30 11.11
N LEU A 608 -21.88 -61.33 10.81
CA LEU A 608 -22.29 -60.03 10.22
C LEU A 608 -21.99 -59.88 8.72
N LEU A 609 -21.50 -60.92 8.07
CA LEU A 609 -21.24 -60.95 6.63
C LEU A 609 -22.13 -61.99 5.96
N LEU A 610 -23.43 -61.71 5.78
CA LEU A 610 -24.30 -62.27 4.71
C LEU A 610 -25.78 -61.90 4.91
N SER A 611 -26.19 -60.77 4.33
CA SER A 611 -27.53 -60.54 3.74
C SER A 611 -27.53 -59.09 3.22
N GLY A 612 -27.64 -58.78 1.94
CA GLY A 612 -28.44 -59.42 0.92
C GLY A 612 -29.36 -58.37 0.33
N LEU A 613 -29.08 -58.02 -0.92
CA LEU A 613 -29.85 -57.22 -1.88
C LEU A 613 -31.38 -57.32 -1.73
N THR A 614 -32.13 -56.23 -1.96
CA THR A 614 -33.35 -56.18 -2.82
C THR A 614 -33.90 -54.76 -2.99
N HIS A 615 -34.40 -54.48 -4.20
CA HIS A 615 -35.07 -53.24 -4.64
C HIS A 615 -36.50 -53.08 -4.09
N SER A 616 -36.97 -51.85 -3.89
CA SER A 616 -38.23 -51.31 -4.50
C SER A 616 -38.60 -49.91 -3.97
N VAL A 617 -39.08 -49.06 -4.88
CA VAL A 617 -39.68 -47.74 -4.63
C VAL A 617 -41.21 -47.89 -4.64
N PRO A 618 -41.97 -47.14 -3.81
CA PRO A 618 -42.96 -46.21 -4.40
C PRO A 618 -43.15 -44.86 -3.66
N ALA A 619 -43.19 -43.80 -4.46
CA ALA A 619 -43.98 -42.55 -4.44
C ALA A 619 -44.42 -41.83 -3.13
N ALA A 620 -43.81 -40.64 -2.91
CA ALA A 620 -44.32 -39.31 -2.48
C ALA A 620 -45.23 -39.14 -1.22
N PRO A 621 -45.24 -37.95 -0.52
CA PRO A 621 -44.76 -36.62 -0.93
C PRO A 621 -43.83 -35.88 0.06
N LEU A 622 -43.01 -34.98 -0.51
CA LEU A 622 -42.49 -33.72 0.03
C LEU A 622 -42.49 -33.52 1.57
N GLN A 623 -41.33 -33.81 2.19
CA GLN A 623 -40.85 -32.99 3.31
C GLN A 623 -39.33 -32.87 3.21
N LEU A 624 -38.89 -31.69 2.81
CA LEU A 624 -37.49 -31.34 2.59
C LEU A 624 -36.80 -31.17 3.96
N ALA A 625 -36.46 -32.27 4.61
CA ALA A 625 -35.47 -32.28 5.68
C ALA A 625 -34.08 -32.34 5.02
N ARG A 626 -33.40 -31.19 4.93
CA ARG A 626 -32.01 -31.08 4.44
C ARG A 626 -31.08 -31.88 5.36
N GLN A 627 -30.87 -33.16 5.06
CA GLN A 627 -29.66 -33.88 5.42
C GLN A 627 -28.58 -33.48 4.39
N THR A 628 -27.63 -32.65 4.81
CA THR A 628 -26.48 -32.25 3.99
C THR A 628 -25.52 -33.44 3.87
N SER A 629 -25.64 -34.23 2.81
CA SER A 629 -24.59 -35.17 2.41
C SER A 629 -23.37 -34.37 1.94
N VAL A 630 -22.28 -34.38 2.71
CA VAL A 630 -21.01 -33.75 2.31
C VAL A 630 -20.49 -34.44 1.04
N THR A 631 -20.06 -33.65 0.05
CA THR A 631 -19.49 -34.16 -1.21
C THR A 631 -18.40 -35.21 -0.94
N PRO A 632 -18.48 -36.41 -1.53
CA PRO A 632 -17.49 -37.48 -1.30
C PRO A 632 -16.06 -37.01 -1.57
N GLY A 633 -15.19 -37.16 -0.57
CA GLY A 633 -13.78 -36.77 -0.64
C GLY A 633 -13.47 -35.32 -0.23
N LEU A 634 -14.50 -34.47 -0.01
CA LEU A 634 -14.31 -33.14 0.55
C LEU A 634 -13.95 -33.27 2.03
N ARG A 635 -12.89 -32.57 2.46
CA ARG A 635 -12.39 -32.59 3.84
C ARG A 635 -12.10 -31.19 4.31
N TYR A 636 -12.31 -30.93 5.59
CA TYR A 636 -11.93 -29.67 6.22
C TYR A 636 -10.67 -29.85 7.05
N ARG A 637 -9.69 -28.97 6.86
CA ARG A 637 -8.42 -28.96 7.59
C ARG A 637 -8.17 -27.58 8.19
N ASN A 638 -7.37 -27.52 9.23
CA ASN A 638 -6.90 -26.25 9.76
C ASN A 638 -5.99 -25.57 8.74
N LEU A 639 -6.14 -24.27 8.55
CA LEU A 639 -5.23 -23.48 7.71
C LEU A 639 -3.95 -23.20 8.49
N GLY A 640 -2.89 -23.95 8.17
CA GLY A 640 -1.67 -23.94 8.96
C GLY A 640 -1.94 -24.39 10.40
N LYS A 641 -1.28 -23.75 11.37
CA LYS A 641 -1.52 -23.96 12.81
C LYS A 641 -2.71 -23.20 13.38
N SER A 642 -3.44 -22.44 12.55
CA SER A 642 -4.60 -21.67 13.03
C SER A 642 -5.79 -22.59 13.33
N GLY A 643 -6.76 -22.09 14.12
CA GLY A 643 -8.04 -22.78 14.32
C GLY A 643 -9.02 -22.63 13.15
N LEU A 644 -8.65 -21.90 12.08
CA LEU A 644 -9.53 -21.65 10.94
C LEU A 644 -9.63 -22.90 10.05
N ARG A 645 -10.82 -23.49 9.95
CA ARG A 645 -11.06 -24.69 9.13
C ARG A 645 -11.45 -24.34 7.69
N VAL A 646 -10.61 -24.72 6.74
CA VAL A 646 -10.83 -24.57 5.29
C VAL A 646 -11.14 -25.90 4.64
N SER A 647 -12.00 -25.91 3.62
CA SER A 647 -12.15 -27.06 2.72
C SER A 647 -10.86 -27.30 1.94
N ASN A 648 -10.56 -28.56 1.62
CA ASN A 648 -9.38 -28.94 0.84
C ASN A 648 -9.40 -28.42 -0.60
N ILE A 649 -10.54 -27.91 -1.06
CA ILE A 649 -10.70 -27.12 -2.29
C ILE A 649 -11.31 -25.77 -1.91
N GLY A 650 -10.82 -24.69 -2.51
CA GLY A 650 -11.40 -23.35 -2.45
C GLY A 650 -11.73 -22.84 -3.86
N LEU A 651 -12.63 -21.87 -3.95
CA LEU A 651 -12.98 -21.23 -5.22
C LEU A 651 -12.14 -19.96 -5.41
N GLY A 652 -11.24 -20.00 -6.39
CA GLY A 652 -10.56 -18.82 -6.91
C GLY A 652 -11.45 -18.08 -7.89
N THR A 653 -11.92 -16.89 -7.52
CA THR A 653 -13.03 -16.24 -8.24
C THR A 653 -12.61 -15.51 -9.52
N TRP A 654 -11.32 -15.60 -9.92
CA TRP A 654 -10.80 -14.84 -11.05
C TRP A 654 -11.38 -15.21 -12.43
N PRO A 655 -11.74 -16.48 -12.73
CA PRO A 655 -12.46 -16.78 -13.96
C PRO A 655 -13.96 -16.52 -13.81
N THR A 656 -14.47 -16.64 -12.58
CA THR A 656 -15.89 -16.49 -12.22
C THR A 656 -16.37 -15.06 -12.43
N PHE A 657 -15.56 -14.06 -12.07
CA PHE A 657 -15.85 -12.64 -12.31
C PHE A 657 -15.11 -12.08 -13.54
N SER A 658 -14.83 -12.93 -14.53
CA SER A 658 -14.26 -12.46 -15.79
C SER A 658 -15.34 -11.80 -16.66
N PRO A 659 -14.98 -10.90 -17.60
CA PRO A 659 -15.95 -10.20 -18.44
C PRO A 659 -16.86 -11.10 -19.29
N ASN A 660 -16.49 -12.38 -19.46
CA ASN A 660 -17.22 -13.35 -20.28
C ASN A 660 -18.20 -14.22 -19.48
N VAL A 661 -18.30 -14.01 -18.16
CA VAL A 661 -19.24 -14.72 -17.28
C VAL A 661 -20.30 -13.72 -16.82
N THR A 662 -21.57 -14.07 -17.00
CA THR A 662 -22.70 -13.24 -16.56
C THR A 662 -22.87 -13.28 -15.04
N GLU A 663 -23.53 -12.27 -14.45
CA GLU A 663 -23.76 -12.22 -13.00
C GLU A 663 -24.57 -13.44 -12.52
N GLU A 664 -25.53 -13.90 -13.32
CA GLU A 664 -26.32 -15.10 -13.04
C GLU A 664 -25.47 -16.37 -13.06
N GLN A 665 -24.57 -16.51 -14.04
CA GLN A 665 -23.65 -17.65 -14.10
C GLN A 665 -22.64 -17.63 -12.95
N ALA A 666 -22.10 -16.45 -12.62
CA ALA A 666 -21.21 -16.28 -11.47
C ALA A 666 -21.92 -16.71 -10.18
N GLU A 667 -23.16 -16.24 -9.98
CA GLU A 667 -23.99 -16.64 -8.83
C GLU A 667 -24.23 -18.15 -8.78
N GLN A 668 -24.53 -18.79 -9.91
CA GLN A 668 -24.71 -20.25 -9.98
C GLN A 668 -23.43 -21.02 -9.61
N ILE A 669 -22.26 -20.54 -10.03
CA ILE A 669 -20.97 -21.13 -9.67
C ILE A 669 -20.72 -21.01 -8.16
N ILE A 670 -20.98 -19.84 -7.56
CA ILE A 670 -20.86 -19.64 -6.10
C ILE A 670 -21.82 -20.55 -5.35
N VAL A 671 -23.07 -20.66 -5.81
CA VAL A 671 -24.08 -21.53 -5.19
C VAL A 671 -23.64 -23.00 -5.23
N LEU A 672 -23.19 -23.49 -6.39
CA LEU A 672 -22.67 -24.86 -6.51
C LEU A 672 -21.50 -25.10 -5.54
N ALA A 673 -20.59 -24.13 -5.41
CA ALA A 673 -19.46 -24.25 -4.48
C ALA A 673 -19.94 -24.44 -3.03
N VAL A 674 -20.85 -23.57 -2.56
CA VAL A 674 -21.42 -23.66 -1.20
C VAL A 674 -22.19 -24.97 -0.99
N GLU A 675 -23.03 -25.36 -1.94
CA GLU A 675 -23.83 -26.59 -1.86
C GLU A 675 -22.96 -27.84 -1.88
N SER A 676 -21.80 -27.78 -2.56
CA SER A 676 -20.80 -28.84 -2.55
C SER A 676 -19.94 -28.87 -1.28
N GLY A 677 -20.11 -27.90 -0.36
CA GLY A 677 -19.39 -27.78 0.90
C GLY A 677 -18.10 -26.95 0.84
N ILE A 678 -17.78 -26.33 -0.29
CA ILE A 678 -16.62 -25.42 -0.38
C ILE A 678 -16.93 -24.18 0.46
N ASN A 679 -16.02 -23.84 1.38
CA ASN A 679 -16.19 -22.70 2.28
C ASN A 679 -15.19 -21.56 2.05
N VAL A 680 -14.25 -21.68 1.11
CA VAL A 680 -13.24 -20.64 0.84
C VAL A 680 -13.51 -19.95 -0.51
N PHE A 681 -13.60 -18.62 -0.50
CA PHE A 681 -13.72 -17.76 -1.69
C PHE A 681 -12.53 -16.80 -1.74
N ASP A 682 -11.67 -16.97 -2.76
CA ASP A 682 -10.42 -16.21 -2.91
C ASP A 682 -10.50 -15.17 -4.03
N LEU A 683 -10.27 -13.92 -3.64
CA LEU A 683 -10.29 -12.74 -4.50
C LEU A 683 -8.88 -12.16 -4.71
N SER A 684 -8.73 -11.37 -5.76
CA SER A 684 -7.49 -10.65 -6.08
C SER A 684 -7.79 -9.39 -6.88
N GLU A 685 -7.43 -8.21 -6.35
CA GLU A 685 -7.59 -6.94 -7.06
C GLU A 685 -6.87 -6.96 -8.42
N ALA A 686 -5.68 -7.55 -8.48
CA ALA A 686 -4.87 -7.60 -9.70
C ALA A 686 -5.42 -8.52 -10.80
N HIS A 687 -6.40 -9.39 -10.51
CA HIS A 687 -6.89 -10.39 -11.47
C HIS A 687 -8.34 -10.16 -11.89
N SER A 688 -9.14 -9.58 -11.01
CA SER A 688 -10.58 -9.40 -11.24
C SER A 688 -11.05 -7.96 -11.00
N GLY A 689 -10.12 -7.06 -10.64
CA GLY A 689 -10.42 -5.67 -10.28
C GLY A 689 -11.26 -5.56 -9.02
N THR A 690 -11.66 -4.33 -8.71
CA THR A 690 -12.51 -4.00 -7.54
C THR A 690 -13.97 -4.43 -7.71
N ARG A 691 -14.41 -4.77 -8.94
CA ARG A 691 -15.77 -5.23 -9.22
C ARG A 691 -16.08 -6.59 -8.56
N ALA A 692 -15.12 -7.51 -8.55
CA ALA A 692 -15.30 -8.85 -8.01
C ALA A 692 -15.70 -8.87 -6.53
N GLU A 693 -15.10 -7.99 -5.73
CA GLU A 693 -15.45 -7.83 -4.31
C GLU A 693 -16.90 -7.34 -4.14
N VAL A 694 -17.34 -6.41 -4.97
CA VAL A 694 -18.73 -5.89 -4.96
C VAL A 694 -19.72 -6.99 -5.33
N GLU A 695 -19.41 -7.77 -6.36
CA GLU A 695 -20.30 -8.80 -6.88
C GLU A 695 -20.44 -9.98 -5.92
N LEU A 696 -19.33 -10.49 -5.37
CA LEU A 696 -19.37 -11.51 -4.33
C LEU A 696 -20.16 -11.02 -3.11
N GLY A 697 -19.93 -9.78 -2.66
CA GLY A 697 -20.67 -9.17 -1.55
C GLY A 697 -22.18 -9.17 -1.76
N ARG A 698 -22.63 -8.80 -2.98
CA ARG A 698 -24.06 -8.84 -3.35
C ARG A 698 -24.62 -10.25 -3.35
N ILE A 699 -23.89 -11.23 -3.89
CA ILE A 699 -24.31 -12.64 -3.93
C ILE A 699 -24.46 -13.18 -2.49
N LEU A 700 -23.47 -12.94 -1.62
CA LEU A 700 -23.50 -13.38 -0.23
C LEU A 700 -24.68 -12.75 0.53
N ALA A 701 -24.91 -11.44 0.35
CA ALA A 701 -26.05 -10.74 0.95
C ALA A 701 -27.40 -11.25 0.44
N ARG A 702 -27.55 -11.44 -0.87
CA ARG A 702 -28.77 -11.95 -1.52
C ARG A 702 -29.11 -13.37 -1.07
N ARG A 703 -28.11 -14.23 -0.91
CA ARG A 703 -28.29 -15.63 -0.50
C ARG A 703 -28.47 -15.81 1.00
N GLY A 704 -28.04 -14.83 1.81
CA GLY A 704 -28.26 -14.83 3.26
C GLY A 704 -27.59 -15.99 3.98
N TRP A 705 -26.47 -16.51 3.46
CA TRP A 705 -25.70 -17.53 4.17
C TRP A 705 -25.11 -16.95 5.46
N LYS A 706 -25.02 -17.79 6.50
CA LYS A 706 -24.47 -17.36 7.79
C LYS A 706 -23.03 -16.90 7.58
N ARG A 707 -22.65 -15.72 8.11
CA ARG A 707 -21.29 -15.19 7.96
C ARG A 707 -20.20 -16.16 8.46
N THR A 708 -20.53 -17.00 9.44
CA THR A 708 -19.64 -18.03 10.00
C THR A 708 -19.50 -19.29 9.13
N SER A 709 -20.27 -19.44 8.05
CA SER A 709 -20.26 -20.64 7.21
C SER A 709 -19.32 -20.54 6.00
N TYR A 710 -18.75 -19.36 5.74
CA TYR A 710 -17.83 -19.13 4.62
C TYR A 710 -16.65 -18.26 5.04
N ILE A 711 -15.58 -18.37 4.29
CA ILE A 711 -14.29 -17.73 4.46
C ILE A 711 -14.01 -16.92 3.20
N VAL A 712 -13.78 -15.62 3.36
CA VAL A 712 -13.39 -14.72 2.28
C VAL A 712 -11.92 -14.35 2.44
N THR A 713 -11.15 -14.57 1.38
CA THR A 713 -9.77 -14.10 1.28
C THR A 713 -9.64 -13.03 0.20
N THR A 714 -8.93 -11.94 0.49
CA THR A 714 -8.62 -10.89 -0.51
C THR A 714 -7.15 -10.49 -0.42
N LYS A 715 -6.64 -9.90 -1.50
CA LYS A 715 -5.22 -9.59 -1.67
C LYS A 715 -4.97 -8.08 -1.76
N ILE A 716 -3.96 -7.61 -1.04
CA ILE A 716 -3.52 -6.21 -1.04
C ILE A 716 -2.07 -6.10 -1.53
N TYR A 717 -1.76 -5.04 -2.28
CA TYR A 717 -0.42 -4.56 -2.71
C TYR A 717 -0.57 -3.58 -3.90
N TRP A 718 -1.45 -3.94 -4.84
CA TRP A 718 -1.74 -3.19 -6.06
C TRP A 718 -2.86 -2.16 -5.79
N SER A 719 -2.84 -1.01 -6.46
CA SER A 719 -3.88 0.02 -6.34
C SER A 719 -4.47 0.42 -7.68
N THR A 720 -5.78 0.75 -7.67
CA THR A 720 -6.54 1.37 -8.77
C THR A 720 -6.08 2.80 -9.16
N ARG A 721 -5.25 3.46 -8.36
CA ARG A 721 -4.63 4.77 -8.66
C ARG A 721 -3.11 4.62 -8.73
N SER A 722 -2.49 5.14 -9.79
CA SER A 722 -1.10 4.83 -10.15
C SER A 722 -0.03 5.26 -9.15
N GLU A 723 -0.37 6.07 -8.13
CA GLU A 723 0.57 6.60 -7.13
C GLU A 723 0.46 5.96 -5.73
N GLU A 724 -0.48 5.03 -5.49
CA GLU A 724 -0.78 4.50 -4.15
C GLU A 724 -0.51 2.98 -4.04
N ARG A 725 0.69 2.50 -4.36
CA ARG A 725 1.07 1.06 -4.31
C ARG A 725 2.00 0.75 -3.13
N GLY A 726 2.16 -0.53 -2.81
CA GLY A 726 3.12 -1.00 -1.81
C GLY A 726 2.47 -1.41 -0.49
N LEU A 727 3.26 -1.52 0.57
CA LEU A 727 2.80 -2.06 1.86
C LEU A 727 2.98 -1.11 3.05
N SER A 728 3.04 0.20 2.79
CA SER A 728 2.99 1.19 3.89
C SER A 728 1.77 0.95 4.78
N ARG A 729 1.91 1.28 6.07
CA ARG A 729 0.82 1.19 7.05
C ARG A 729 -0.44 1.89 6.58
N LYS A 730 -0.30 3.06 5.93
CA LYS A 730 -1.41 3.81 5.34
C LYS A 730 -2.10 3.00 4.25
N HIS A 731 -1.34 2.44 3.30
CA HIS A 731 -1.91 1.66 2.22
C HIS A 731 -2.65 0.42 2.74
N ILE A 732 -2.06 -0.34 3.66
CA ILE A 732 -2.70 -1.53 4.27
C ILE A 732 -4.04 -1.16 4.91
N ILE A 733 -4.06 -0.11 5.75
CA ILE A 733 -5.27 0.32 6.46
C ILE A 733 -6.38 0.77 5.49
N GLU A 734 -6.04 1.62 4.51
CA GLU A 734 -7.01 2.15 3.55
C GLU A 734 -7.52 1.05 2.61
N SER A 735 -6.66 0.15 2.14
CA SER A 735 -7.03 -0.96 1.28
C SER A 735 -7.98 -1.94 1.99
N VAL A 736 -7.71 -2.30 3.25
CA VAL A 736 -8.59 -3.17 4.06
C VAL A 736 -9.97 -2.53 4.24
N LYS A 737 -10.03 -1.26 4.62
CA LYS A 737 -11.31 -0.54 4.77
C LYS A 737 -12.09 -0.49 3.46
N ALA A 738 -11.41 -0.20 2.35
CA ALA A 738 -12.03 -0.13 1.04
C ALA A 738 -12.57 -1.50 0.59
N SER A 739 -11.84 -2.59 0.84
CA SER A 739 -12.31 -3.95 0.56
C SER A 739 -13.52 -4.33 1.40
N LEU A 740 -13.58 -3.97 2.69
CA LEU A 740 -14.76 -4.20 3.53
C LEU A 740 -16.01 -3.53 2.96
N VAL A 741 -15.90 -2.27 2.53
CA VAL A 741 -17.01 -1.53 1.92
C VAL A 741 -17.49 -2.22 0.63
N ARG A 742 -16.56 -2.65 -0.24
CA ARG A 742 -16.93 -3.33 -1.49
C ARG A 742 -17.57 -4.69 -1.24
N LEU A 743 -16.97 -5.50 -0.35
CA LEU A 743 -17.49 -6.80 0.04
C LEU A 743 -18.82 -6.72 0.80
N GLN A 744 -19.17 -5.57 1.37
CA GLN A 744 -20.36 -5.38 2.19
C GLN A 744 -20.34 -6.31 3.42
N LEU A 745 -19.16 -6.55 3.99
CA LEU A 745 -18.94 -7.41 5.15
C LEU A 745 -18.41 -6.60 6.34
N SER A 746 -18.69 -7.08 7.55
CA SER A 746 -18.19 -6.48 8.79
C SER A 746 -16.73 -6.85 9.10
N TYR A 747 -16.23 -7.97 8.56
CA TYR A 747 -14.85 -8.41 8.68
C TYR A 747 -14.44 -9.28 7.48
N ILE A 748 -13.14 -9.33 7.21
CA ILE A 748 -12.50 -10.24 6.24
C ILE A 748 -11.83 -11.39 7.00
N ASP A 749 -11.96 -12.64 6.53
CA ASP A 749 -11.37 -13.79 7.24
C ASP A 749 -9.85 -13.82 7.10
N VAL A 750 -9.33 -13.68 5.87
CA VAL A 750 -7.88 -13.65 5.64
C VAL A 750 -7.51 -12.56 4.63
N VAL A 751 -6.64 -11.62 5.04
CA VAL A 751 -6.00 -10.70 4.09
C VAL A 751 -4.63 -11.23 3.70
N ILE A 752 -4.39 -11.35 2.40
CA ILE A 752 -3.15 -11.90 1.84
C ILE A 752 -2.32 -10.76 1.25
N VAL A 753 -1.08 -10.64 1.70
CA VAL A 753 -0.11 -9.71 1.12
C VAL A 753 0.40 -10.29 -0.20
N HIS A 754 0.04 -9.64 -1.32
CA HIS A 754 0.18 -10.24 -2.64
C HIS A 754 1.64 -10.34 -3.13
N LYS A 755 2.51 -9.47 -2.63
CA LYS A 755 3.93 -9.42 -3.00
C LYS A 755 4.72 -8.76 -1.87
N ALA A 756 5.95 -9.19 -1.64
CA ALA A 756 6.84 -8.52 -0.70
C ALA A 756 7.21 -7.13 -1.24
N ASP A 757 7.21 -6.12 -0.37
CA ASP A 757 7.59 -4.77 -0.72
C ASP A 757 8.98 -4.47 -0.16
N PRO A 758 10.05 -4.51 -0.99
CA PRO A 758 11.40 -4.26 -0.50
C PRO A 758 11.61 -2.82 -0.03
N MET A 759 10.71 -1.90 -0.39
CA MET A 759 10.78 -0.48 0.01
C MET A 759 10.04 -0.21 1.32
N CYS A 760 9.23 -1.15 1.81
CA CYS A 760 8.53 -1.04 3.08
C CYS A 760 9.18 -1.95 4.13
N PRO A 761 9.62 -1.43 5.28
CA PRO A 761 10.20 -2.24 6.34
C PRO A 761 9.25 -3.36 6.76
N MET A 762 9.76 -4.59 6.89
CA MET A 762 8.97 -5.75 7.31
C MET A 762 8.25 -5.51 8.65
N GLU A 763 8.90 -4.80 9.58
CA GLU A 763 8.31 -4.36 10.84
C GLU A 763 7.01 -3.57 10.63
N GLU A 764 7.00 -2.61 9.70
CA GLU A 764 5.83 -1.78 9.43
C GLU A 764 4.69 -2.64 8.87
N VAL A 765 5.01 -3.55 7.94
CA VAL A 765 4.05 -4.50 7.37
C VAL A 765 3.41 -5.35 8.46
N VAL A 766 4.20 -6.02 9.31
CA VAL A 766 3.65 -6.91 10.34
C VAL A 766 2.87 -6.15 11.41
N ARG A 767 3.30 -4.93 11.80
CA ARG A 767 2.57 -4.09 12.76
C ARG A 767 1.28 -3.52 12.18
N ALA A 768 1.26 -3.22 10.87
CA ALA A 768 0.05 -2.79 10.19
C ALA A 768 -0.96 -3.93 10.05
N MET A 769 -0.51 -5.14 9.69
CA MET A 769 -1.36 -6.34 9.66
C MET A 769 -1.88 -6.70 11.04
N HIS A 770 -1.04 -6.64 12.07
CA HIS A 770 -1.46 -6.82 13.45
C HIS A 770 -2.48 -5.76 13.87
N TYR A 771 -2.28 -4.49 13.50
CA TYR A 771 -3.22 -3.42 13.81
C TYR A 771 -4.61 -3.66 13.22
N VAL A 772 -4.73 -4.01 11.93
CA VAL A 772 -6.05 -4.26 11.32
C VAL A 772 -6.76 -5.49 11.91
N ILE A 773 -5.99 -6.45 12.44
CA ILE A 773 -6.53 -7.58 13.21
C ILE A 773 -7.05 -7.11 14.57
N CYS A 774 -6.27 -6.30 15.30
CA CYS A 774 -6.69 -5.73 16.58
C CYS A 774 -7.93 -4.82 16.46
N GLN A 775 -8.16 -4.20 15.28
CA GLN A 775 -9.39 -3.45 15.00
C GLN A 775 -10.61 -4.34 14.72
N GLY A 776 -10.44 -5.65 14.56
CA GLY A 776 -11.51 -6.59 14.21
C GLY A 776 -11.95 -6.53 12.74
N TRP A 777 -11.23 -5.79 11.89
CA TRP A 777 -11.51 -5.68 10.46
C TRP A 777 -11.10 -6.94 9.69
N VAL A 778 -10.07 -7.62 10.19
CA VAL A 778 -9.45 -8.81 9.61
C VAL A 778 -9.26 -9.85 10.71
N MET A 779 -9.53 -11.13 10.44
CA MET A 779 -9.34 -12.20 11.45
C MET A 779 -7.93 -12.80 11.41
N TYR A 780 -7.40 -13.01 10.19
CA TYR A 780 -6.10 -13.60 9.95
C TYR A 780 -5.39 -12.93 8.78
N TRP A 781 -4.10 -13.19 8.63
CA TRP A 781 -3.38 -12.76 7.45
C TRP A 781 -2.38 -13.79 6.93
N GLY A 782 -1.95 -13.60 5.69
CA GLY A 782 -1.00 -14.46 5.03
C GLY A 782 -0.23 -13.75 3.93
N THR A 783 0.59 -14.51 3.23
CA THR A 783 1.50 -14.06 2.19
C THR A 783 1.17 -14.77 0.87
N ALA A 784 1.58 -14.19 -0.26
CA ALA A 784 1.50 -14.87 -1.54
C ALA A 784 2.77 -14.65 -2.34
N ARG A 785 3.35 -15.75 -2.81
CA ARG A 785 4.53 -15.80 -3.68
C ARG A 785 5.80 -15.24 -3.02
N TRP A 786 5.81 -15.20 -1.69
CA TRP A 786 6.98 -14.84 -0.90
C TRP A 786 7.99 -15.99 -0.90
N SER A 787 9.26 -15.67 -0.80
CA SER A 787 10.32 -16.63 -0.56
C SER A 787 10.24 -17.17 0.88
N PRO A 788 10.81 -18.36 1.15
CA PRO A 788 10.90 -18.86 2.53
C PRO A 788 11.61 -17.89 3.47
N VAL A 789 12.57 -17.11 2.95
CA VAL A 789 13.31 -16.10 3.72
C VAL A 789 12.39 -14.97 4.15
N GLU A 790 11.61 -14.39 3.22
CA GLU A 790 10.67 -13.31 3.53
C GLU A 790 9.56 -13.77 4.49
N ILE A 791 9.06 -15.00 4.33
CA ILE A 791 8.05 -15.57 5.25
C ILE A 791 8.65 -15.76 6.64
N MET A 792 9.88 -16.29 6.71
CA MET A 792 10.58 -16.46 7.98
C MET A 792 10.92 -15.10 8.61
N GLU A 793 11.26 -14.09 7.81
CA GLU A 793 11.49 -12.73 8.27
C GLU A 793 10.22 -12.12 8.86
N ALA A 794 9.08 -12.20 8.16
CA ALA A 794 7.79 -11.77 8.68
C ALA A 794 7.43 -12.52 9.97
N TYR A 795 7.59 -13.86 9.99
CA TYR A 795 7.36 -14.66 11.18
C TYR A 795 8.21 -14.19 12.35
N THR A 796 9.51 -14.00 12.13
CA THR A 796 10.47 -13.58 13.16
C THR A 796 10.15 -12.18 13.67
N ASN A 797 9.84 -11.22 12.78
CA ASN A 797 9.39 -9.88 13.18
C ASN A 797 8.09 -9.95 13.98
N CYS A 798 7.13 -10.78 13.58
CA CYS A 798 5.91 -10.98 14.35
C CYS A 798 6.19 -11.50 15.75
N ARG A 799 7.08 -12.50 15.89
CA ARG A 799 7.48 -13.02 17.19
C ARG A 799 8.18 -11.95 18.04
N GLN A 800 9.11 -11.20 17.44
CA GLN A 800 9.85 -10.12 18.10
C GLN A 800 8.93 -8.99 18.61
N PHE A 801 7.92 -8.60 17.83
CA PHE A 801 7.03 -7.48 18.16
C PHE A 801 5.69 -7.92 18.76
N ASN A 802 5.57 -9.19 19.18
CA ASN A 802 4.33 -9.79 19.68
C ASN A 802 3.11 -9.54 18.77
N CYS A 803 3.35 -9.53 17.47
CA CYS A 803 2.34 -9.36 16.44
C CYS A 803 1.81 -10.73 15.99
N VAL A 804 0.59 -10.75 15.46
CA VAL A 804 -0.01 -11.96 14.90
C VAL A 804 0.81 -12.41 13.69
N THR A 805 1.23 -13.68 13.64
CA THR A 805 2.05 -14.25 12.56
C THR A 805 1.21 -14.56 11.31
N PRO A 806 1.79 -14.55 10.10
CA PRO A 806 1.08 -15.00 8.91
C PRO A 806 0.75 -16.49 9.03
N ILE A 807 -0.47 -16.88 8.71
CA ILE A 807 -0.96 -18.27 8.89
C ILE A 807 -0.96 -19.08 7.59
N VAL A 808 -0.76 -18.44 6.44
CA VAL A 808 -0.86 -19.08 5.13
C VAL A 808 0.09 -18.42 4.13
N GLU A 809 0.70 -19.25 3.29
CA GLU A 809 1.37 -18.86 2.05
C GLU A 809 0.56 -19.37 0.87
N GLN A 810 0.23 -18.47 -0.05
CA GLN A 810 -0.42 -18.82 -1.31
C GLN A 810 0.62 -18.92 -2.43
N THR A 811 0.81 -20.11 -3.00
CA THR A 811 1.84 -20.38 -4.03
C THR A 811 1.34 -21.23 -5.18
N GLU A 812 1.96 -21.06 -6.35
CA GLU A 812 1.70 -21.92 -7.51
C GLU A 812 2.19 -23.35 -7.20
N TYR A 813 1.37 -24.34 -7.53
CA TYR A 813 1.77 -25.74 -7.41
C TYR A 813 1.02 -26.60 -8.43
N HIS A 814 1.78 -27.26 -9.30
CA HIS A 814 1.29 -28.23 -10.27
C HIS A 814 2.42 -29.16 -10.71
N MET A 815 2.11 -30.16 -11.54
CA MET A 815 3.05 -31.20 -11.97
C MET A 815 4.36 -30.67 -12.61
N PHE A 816 4.39 -29.42 -13.09
CA PHE A 816 5.57 -28.79 -13.68
C PHE A 816 6.13 -27.61 -12.86
N CYS A 817 5.53 -27.26 -11.72
CA CYS A 817 6.00 -26.25 -10.78
C CYS A 817 5.91 -26.82 -9.35
N ARG A 818 7.03 -27.41 -8.90
CA ARG A 818 7.07 -28.25 -7.69
C ARG A 818 8.06 -27.76 -6.63
N GLU A 819 9.11 -27.06 -7.06
CA GLU A 819 10.29 -26.75 -6.23
C GLU A 819 9.93 -26.03 -4.93
N LYS A 820 9.15 -24.95 -4.99
CA LYS A 820 8.79 -24.20 -3.78
C LYS A 820 8.03 -25.04 -2.77
N THR A 821 6.99 -25.73 -3.22
CA THR A 821 6.10 -26.51 -2.35
C THR A 821 6.77 -27.76 -1.79
N GLU A 822 7.55 -28.49 -2.60
CA GLU A 822 8.12 -29.79 -2.21
C GLU A 822 9.53 -29.70 -1.63
N LEU A 823 10.29 -28.64 -1.94
CA LEU A 823 11.68 -28.50 -1.52
C LEU A 823 11.88 -27.46 -0.41
N TYR A 824 11.33 -26.26 -0.61
CA TYR A 824 11.68 -25.08 0.18
C TYR A 824 10.71 -24.78 1.32
N MET A 825 9.42 -25.05 1.14
CA MET A 825 8.39 -24.76 2.12
C MET A 825 8.11 -25.83 3.19
N PRO A 826 8.39 -27.15 3.01
CA PRO A 826 8.04 -28.15 4.02
C PRO A 826 8.58 -27.86 5.42
N GLU A 827 9.75 -27.22 5.52
CA GLU A 827 10.30 -26.82 6.81
C GLU A 827 9.48 -25.72 7.47
N LEU A 828 8.93 -24.77 6.70
CA LEU A 828 8.09 -23.70 7.24
C LEU A 828 6.73 -24.25 7.69
N TYR A 829 6.16 -25.19 6.94
CA TYR A 829 4.90 -25.84 7.31
C TYR A 829 5.01 -26.55 8.65
N ASN A 830 6.12 -27.28 8.87
CA ASN A 830 6.31 -28.07 10.07
C ASN A 830 6.84 -27.25 11.26
N LYS A 831 7.78 -26.33 11.05
CA LYS A 831 8.44 -25.59 12.15
C LYS A 831 7.62 -24.41 12.64
N ILE A 832 7.13 -23.57 11.73
CA ILE A 832 6.43 -22.33 12.10
C ILE A 832 4.90 -22.43 11.92
N GLY A 833 4.42 -23.50 11.28
CA GLY A 833 3.00 -23.80 11.14
C GLY A 833 2.27 -22.94 10.10
N VAL A 834 2.98 -22.43 9.09
CA VAL A 834 2.35 -21.72 7.96
C VAL A 834 1.59 -22.73 7.10
N GLY A 835 0.34 -22.43 6.76
CA GLY A 835 -0.48 -23.23 5.85
C GLY A 835 -0.13 -22.97 4.38
N LEU A 836 -0.58 -23.85 3.50
CA LEU A 836 -0.41 -23.79 2.06
C LEU A 836 -1.78 -23.71 1.37
N MET A 837 -1.98 -22.60 0.66
CA MET A 837 -3.00 -22.48 -0.37
C MET A 837 -2.33 -22.60 -1.74
N ALA A 838 -2.55 -23.72 -2.42
CA ALA A 838 -2.04 -23.93 -3.76
C ALA A 838 -2.98 -23.32 -4.81
N TRP A 839 -2.46 -22.79 -5.91
CA TRP A 839 -3.25 -22.33 -7.05
C TRP A 839 -2.63 -22.79 -8.37
N SER A 840 -3.40 -22.61 -9.44
CA SER A 840 -3.10 -23.10 -10.80
C SER A 840 -2.68 -24.58 -10.86
N PRO A 841 -3.51 -25.51 -10.35
CA PRO A 841 -3.31 -26.93 -10.66
C PRO A 841 -3.36 -27.21 -12.18
N ILE A 842 -3.91 -26.26 -12.94
CA ILE A 842 -4.19 -26.34 -14.37
C ILE A 842 -3.54 -25.16 -15.13
N SER A 843 -2.32 -24.70 -14.79
CA SER A 843 -1.57 -23.73 -15.63
C SER A 843 -1.17 -24.27 -17.03
N MET A 844 -1.77 -25.39 -17.44
CA MET A 844 -1.80 -25.90 -18.81
C MET A 844 -3.12 -25.47 -19.47
N GLY A 845 -3.12 -24.32 -20.16
CA GLY A 845 -4.30 -23.84 -20.88
C GLY A 845 -4.66 -24.74 -22.08
N PHE A 846 -5.88 -25.30 -22.09
CA PHE A 846 -6.54 -25.79 -23.30
C PHE A 846 -7.07 -24.58 -24.09
N THR A 847 -6.64 -24.42 -25.34
CA THR A 847 -7.41 -23.66 -26.33
C THR A 847 -7.99 -24.66 -27.33
N GLN A 848 -9.32 -24.81 -27.35
CA GLN A 848 -10.03 -25.55 -28.38
C GLN A 848 -9.93 -24.75 -29.69
N GLY A 849 -8.83 -24.94 -30.42
CA GLY A 849 -8.65 -24.48 -31.78
C GLY A 849 -9.18 -25.54 -32.75
N LYS A 850 -9.77 -25.11 -33.86
CA LYS A 850 -10.49 -25.90 -34.88
C LYS A 850 -9.68 -26.98 -35.63
N ASP A 851 -8.51 -27.40 -35.15
CA ASP A 851 -7.74 -28.50 -35.75
C ASP A 851 -7.26 -29.48 -34.67
N ASP A 852 -7.62 -30.75 -34.88
CA ASP A 852 -7.62 -31.86 -33.92
C ASP A 852 -6.23 -32.44 -33.59
N SER A 853 -5.16 -31.62 -33.57
CA SER A 853 -3.80 -32.15 -33.42
C SER A 853 -2.71 -31.19 -32.91
N SER A 854 -3.05 -30.15 -32.14
CA SER A 854 -2.00 -29.34 -31.48
C SER A 854 -2.31 -28.98 -30.02
N ILE A 855 -1.68 -29.71 -29.10
CA ILE A 855 -1.53 -29.31 -27.70
C ILE A 855 -0.54 -28.14 -27.69
N GLN A 856 -1.02 -26.90 -27.75
CA GLN A 856 -0.19 -25.71 -27.58
C GLN A 856 -0.20 -25.22 -26.14
N LEU A 857 1.00 -25.18 -25.55
CA LEU A 857 1.28 -24.70 -24.21
C LEU A 857 1.05 -23.17 -24.11
N PHE A 858 0.13 -22.75 -23.25
CA PHE A 858 0.16 -21.41 -22.67
C PHE A 858 0.46 -21.51 -21.18
N SER A 859 1.72 -21.29 -20.81
CA SER A 859 2.05 -20.79 -19.48
C SER A 859 1.64 -19.31 -19.46
N ARG A 860 0.70 -18.92 -18.60
CA ARG A 860 0.59 -17.51 -18.20
C ARG A 860 1.88 -17.17 -17.43
N ALA A 861 2.88 -16.68 -18.16
CA ALA A 861 4.15 -16.10 -17.69
C ALA A 861 4.84 -16.84 -16.55
N SER A 862 5.66 -17.85 -16.89
CA SER A 862 6.76 -18.41 -16.09
C SER A 862 7.47 -19.39 -17.04
N PHE A 863 8.69 -19.17 -17.54
CA PHE A 863 9.94 -19.46 -16.86
C PHE A 863 11.10 -19.01 -17.76
N ARG A 864 11.86 -17.98 -17.38
CA ARG A 864 13.35 -17.95 -17.51
C ARG A 864 13.97 -16.71 -16.84
N ASN A 865 14.32 -16.84 -15.58
CA ASN A 865 15.60 -16.38 -15.03
C ASN A 865 15.81 -17.11 -13.71
N LYS A 866 17.03 -17.59 -13.46
CA LYS A 866 17.41 -18.36 -12.25
C LYS A 866 17.33 -17.55 -10.94
N TYR A 867 16.66 -16.39 -10.96
CA TYR A 867 16.41 -15.47 -9.85
C TYR A 867 15.06 -14.71 -9.94
N SER A 868 14.14 -15.06 -10.86
CA SER A 868 12.97 -14.20 -11.17
C SER A 868 11.57 -14.81 -10.91
N SER A 869 11.39 -15.71 -9.93
CA SER A 869 10.05 -16.25 -9.60
C SER A 869 9.45 -15.73 -8.29
N PHE A 870 10.00 -14.65 -7.70
CA PHE A 870 9.49 -14.10 -6.44
C PHE A 870 8.76 -12.75 -6.57
N SER A 871 8.57 -12.21 -7.78
CA SER A 871 7.98 -10.88 -7.95
C SER A 871 7.56 -10.61 -9.39
N TRP A 872 6.31 -10.20 -9.66
CA TRP A 872 5.98 -9.53 -10.93
C TRP A 872 6.66 -8.15 -10.95
N THR A 873 7.24 -7.76 -12.07
CA THR A 873 7.53 -6.35 -12.37
C THR A 873 6.29 -5.68 -12.98
N GLU A 874 6.20 -4.35 -12.91
CA GLU A 874 5.04 -3.59 -13.42
C GLU A 874 4.75 -3.85 -14.92
N ASP A 875 5.79 -4.14 -15.70
CA ASP A 875 5.69 -4.50 -17.12
C ASP A 875 4.90 -5.79 -17.37
N GLU A 876 4.96 -6.75 -16.45
CA GLU A 876 4.31 -8.04 -16.61
C GLU A 876 2.81 -7.98 -16.25
N THR A 877 2.41 -7.06 -15.37
CA THR A 877 0.99 -6.76 -15.11
C THR A 877 0.34 -5.92 -16.22
N ALA A 878 1.11 -5.02 -16.87
CA ALA A 878 0.63 -4.25 -18.02
C ALA A 878 0.42 -5.15 -19.26
N ALA A 879 1.24 -6.19 -19.43
CA ALA A 879 1.15 -7.17 -20.51
C ALA A 879 -0.11 -8.08 -20.47
N ALA A 880 -0.91 -8.02 -19.41
CA ALA A 880 -2.20 -8.72 -19.34
C ALA A 880 -3.27 -8.08 -20.24
N ASN A 881 -3.08 -6.83 -20.68
CA ASN A 881 -3.97 -6.13 -21.61
C ASN A 881 -3.28 -5.93 -22.98
N LYS A 882 -3.61 -6.83 -23.92
CA LYS A 882 -3.48 -6.71 -25.39
C LYS A 882 -2.07 -6.44 -25.96
N GLU A 883 -1.71 -7.32 -26.91
CA GLU A 883 -0.71 -7.17 -27.99
C GLU A 883 0.80 -7.35 -27.70
N SER A 884 1.30 -7.41 -26.47
CA SER A 884 2.75 -7.61 -26.24
C SER A 884 3.24 -9.07 -26.21
N TYR A 885 2.42 -10.09 -26.49
CA TYR A 885 2.85 -11.51 -26.43
C TYR A 885 3.75 -11.97 -27.60
N SER A 886 4.11 -11.11 -28.56
CA SER A 886 4.89 -11.50 -29.74
C SER A 886 6.38 -11.70 -29.46
N TRP A 887 6.98 -10.99 -28.50
CA TRP A 887 8.44 -11.02 -28.28
C TRP A 887 8.89 -12.06 -27.24
N MET A 888 7.97 -12.56 -26.40
CA MET A 888 8.23 -13.64 -25.42
C MET A 888 8.22 -15.04 -26.05
N LYS A 889 7.75 -15.18 -27.30
CA LYS A 889 7.67 -16.46 -28.02
C LYS A 889 9.05 -17.05 -28.40
N GLU A 890 10.14 -16.28 -28.34
CA GLU A 890 11.41 -16.65 -28.99
C GLU A 890 12.56 -17.11 -28.07
N ARG A 891 12.35 -17.35 -26.76
CA ARG A 891 13.48 -17.63 -25.83
C ARG A 891 13.47 -18.95 -25.03
N LEU A 892 12.52 -19.85 -25.28
CA LEU A 892 12.60 -21.25 -24.84
C LEU A 892 13.35 -22.07 -25.90
N GLN A 893 14.26 -22.95 -25.48
CA GLN A 893 14.89 -23.87 -26.43
C GLN A 893 13.79 -24.81 -26.99
N PRO A 894 13.68 -25.00 -28.33
CA PRO A 894 12.65 -25.83 -28.96
C PRO A 894 12.54 -27.26 -28.40
N GLU A 895 13.62 -27.76 -27.82
CA GLU A 895 13.74 -29.11 -27.24
C GLU A 895 12.95 -29.29 -25.93
N GLU A 896 12.96 -28.30 -25.02
CA GLU A 896 12.27 -28.40 -23.73
C GLU A 896 10.74 -28.39 -23.90
N ASN A 897 10.24 -27.58 -24.84
CA ASN A 897 8.83 -27.53 -25.19
C ASN A 897 8.33 -28.86 -25.80
N ARG A 898 9.17 -29.53 -26.59
CA ARG A 898 8.84 -30.86 -27.15
C ARG A 898 8.75 -31.92 -26.06
N ARG A 899 9.70 -31.93 -25.12
CA ARG A 899 9.70 -32.85 -23.97
C ARG A 899 8.47 -32.66 -23.08
N GLN A 900 8.10 -31.41 -22.77
CA GLN A 900 6.88 -31.14 -21.99
C GLN A 900 5.61 -31.60 -22.72
N ALA A 901 5.51 -31.36 -24.03
CA ALA A 901 4.36 -31.81 -24.83
C ALA A 901 4.24 -33.35 -24.92
N GLU A 902 5.37 -34.07 -24.89
CA GLU A 902 5.40 -35.53 -24.80
C GLU A 902 4.94 -36.04 -23.43
N ARG A 903 5.45 -35.44 -22.34
CA ARG A 903 5.00 -35.73 -20.97
C ARG A 903 3.49 -35.53 -20.79
N ILE A 904 2.93 -34.45 -21.36
CA ILE A 904 1.48 -34.19 -21.32
C ILE A 904 0.70 -35.28 -22.06
N ARG A 905 1.19 -35.73 -23.23
CA ARG A 905 0.53 -36.84 -23.96
C ARG A 905 0.53 -38.14 -23.17
N GLU A 906 1.65 -38.48 -22.53
CA GLU A 906 1.74 -39.65 -21.65
C GLU A 906 0.83 -39.55 -20.43
N LEU A 907 0.77 -38.37 -19.79
CA LEU A 907 -0.15 -38.12 -18.67
C LEU A 907 -1.61 -38.22 -19.10
N ASN A 908 -1.97 -37.75 -20.30
CA ASN A 908 -3.32 -37.88 -20.83
C ASN A 908 -3.69 -39.36 -21.07
N ALA A 909 -2.78 -40.14 -21.67
CA ALA A 909 -2.99 -41.58 -21.84
C ALA A 909 -3.14 -42.31 -20.49
N LEU A 910 -2.43 -41.86 -19.45
CA LEU A 910 -2.59 -42.39 -18.10
C LEU A 910 -3.94 -41.98 -17.47
N ALA A 911 -4.37 -40.74 -17.66
CA ALA A 911 -5.68 -40.26 -17.20
C ALA A 911 -6.83 -41.06 -17.83
N GLU A 912 -6.76 -41.33 -19.14
CA GLU A 912 -7.72 -42.17 -19.86
C GLU A 912 -7.78 -43.59 -19.28
N LYS A 913 -6.63 -44.21 -18.97
CA LYS A 913 -6.57 -45.53 -18.30
C LYS A 913 -7.21 -45.51 -16.90
N LEU A 914 -7.16 -44.39 -16.20
CA LEU A 914 -7.78 -44.19 -14.89
C LEU A 914 -9.27 -43.81 -14.96
N GLY A 915 -9.79 -43.60 -16.17
CA GLY A 915 -11.18 -43.21 -16.42
C GLY A 915 -11.49 -41.77 -15.98
N CYS A 916 -10.52 -40.85 -16.09
CA CYS A 916 -10.67 -39.45 -15.72
C CYS A 916 -10.06 -38.50 -16.76
N SER A 917 -10.45 -37.22 -16.73
CA SER A 917 -9.79 -36.21 -17.56
C SER A 917 -8.40 -35.84 -17.02
N LEU A 918 -7.53 -35.29 -17.88
CA LEU A 918 -6.22 -34.78 -17.45
C LEU A 918 -6.35 -33.69 -16.37
N ILE A 919 -7.41 -32.87 -16.45
CA ILE A 919 -7.72 -31.84 -15.45
C ILE A 919 -8.00 -32.49 -14.09
N GLN A 920 -8.83 -33.53 -14.08
CA GLN A 920 -9.16 -34.25 -12.86
C GLN A 920 -7.93 -34.95 -12.26
N LEU A 921 -7.08 -35.54 -13.11
CA LEU A 921 -5.82 -36.14 -12.68
C LEU A 921 -4.88 -35.09 -12.06
N ALA A 922 -4.76 -33.90 -12.67
CA ALA A 922 -3.91 -32.81 -12.17
C ALA A 922 -4.38 -32.28 -10.81
N VAL A 923 -5.69 -32.07 -10.64
CA VAL A 923 -6.29 -31.65 -9.36
C VAL A 923 -6.10 -32.72 -8.29
N ALA A 924 -6.37 -33.98 -8.61
CA ALA A 924 -6.20 -35.09 -7.66
C ALA A 924 -4.74 -35.29 -7.25
N TRP A 925 -3.79 -35.10 -8.19
CA TRP A 925 -2.35 -35.16 -7.91
C TRP A 925 -1.91 -34.05 -6.96
N CYS A 926 -2.35 -32.80 -7.18
CA CYS A 926 -2.02 -31.69 -6.28
C CYS A 926 -2.55 -31.94 -4.87
N LEU A 927 -3.78 -32.45 -4.75
CA LEU A 927 -4.42 -32.78 -3.46
C LEU A 927 -3.87 -34.05 -2.79
N LYS A 928 -3.09 -34.87 -3.52
CA LYS A 928 -2.37 -36.00 -2.94
C LYS A 928 -1.23 -35.54 -2.03
N ASN A 929 -0.68 -34.35 -2.28
CA ASN A 929 0.29 -33.73 -1.38
C ASN A 929 -0.42 -33.28 -0.09
N GLU A 930 -0.15 -33.95 1.02
CA GLU A 930 -0.80 -33.69 2.30
C GLU A 930 -0.52 -32.29 2.85
N SER A 931 0.58 -31.66 2.41
CA SER A 931 0.92 -30.29 2.76
C SER A 931 -0.06 -29.27 2.18
N VAL A 932 -0.81 -29.60 1.12
CA VAL A 932 -1.83 -28.70 0.54
C VAL A 932 -3.08 -28.75 1.41
N GLN A 933 -3.31 -27.71 2.24
CA GLN A 933 -4.53 -27.62 3.03
C GLN A 933 -5.73 -27.14 2.22
N CYS A 934 -5.51 -26.33 1.18
CA CYS A 934 -6.56 -25.86 0.28
C CYS A 934 -6.00 -25.64 -1.14
N LEU A 935 -6.62 -26.25 -2.15
CA LEU A 935 -6.32 -26.02 -3.56
C LEU A 935 -7.37 -25.08 -4.17
N LEU A 936 -6.93 -23.93 -4.67
CA LEU A 936 -7.79 -22.94 -5.31
C LEU A 936 -8.08 -23.33 -6.76
N LEU A 937 -9.35 -23.54 -7.05
CA LEU A 937 -9.86 -23.88 -8.37
C LEU A 937 -10.62 -22.70 -8.95
N GLY A 938 -10.35 -22.37 -10.20
CA GLY A 938 -11.09 -21.35 -10.93
C GLY A 938 -12.07 -21.99 -11.92
N ALA A 939 -13.25 -21.40 -12.07
CA ALA A 939 -14.25 -21.87 -13.02
C ALA A 939 -15.04 -20.71 -13.65
N SER A 940 -15.30 -20.83 -14.95
CA SER A 940 -16.19 -19.91 -15.70
C SER A 940 -17.56 -20.52 -15.99
N SER A 941 -17.79 -21.79 -15.62
CA SER A 941 -19.09 -22.46 -15.72
C SER A 941 -19.31 -23.43 -14.56
N VAL A 942 -20.58 -23.75 -14.31
CA VAL A 942 -21.00 -24.73 -13.29
C VAL A 942 -20.41 -26.11 -13.59
N ASP A 943 -20.44 -26.54 -14.86
CA ASP A 943 -19.94 -27.85 -15.28
C ASP A 943 -18.43 -28.00 -15.03
N GLN A 944 -17.65 -26.94 -15.31
CA GLN A 944 -16.21 -26.95 -15.08
C GLN A 944 -15.87 -27.07 -13.59
N LEU A 945 -16.60 -26.35 -12.73
CA LEU A 945 -16.42 -26.45 -11.28
C LEU A 945 -16.82 -27.85 -10.80
N TYR A 946 -17.96 -28.37 -11.28
CA TYR A 946 -18.43 -29.71 -10.93
C TYR A 946 -17.43 -30.80 -11.33
N GLU A 947 -16.92 -30.78 -12.56
CA GLU A 947 -15.88 -31.71 -13.03
C GLU A 947 -14.66 -31.68 -12.12
N SER A 948 -14.21 -30.47 -11.74
CA SER A 948 -13.03 -30.29 -10.91
C SER A 948 -13.26 -30.81 -9.48
N ILE A 949 -14.48 -30.66 -8.93
CA ILE A 949 -14.87 -31.22 -7.63
C ILE A 949 -14.86 -32.76 -7.67
N GLN A 950 -15.29 -33.39 -8.77
CA GLN A 950 -15.27 -34.85 -8.91
C GLN A 950 -13.86 -35.47 -8.80
N SER A 951 -12.81 -34.67 -9.05
CA SER A 951 -11.41 -35.08 -8.86
C SER A 951 -11.10 -35.59 -7.44
N LEU A 952 -11.86 -35.16 -6.44
CA LEU A 952 -11.73 -35.62 -5.05
C LEU A 952 -11.87 -37.15 -4.92
N GLN A 953 -12.69 -37.76 -5.76
CA GLN A 953 -12.92 -39.20 -5.76
C GLN A 953 -11.75 -40.01 -6.37
N LEU A 954 -10.83 -39.33 -7.07
CA LEU A 954 -9.65 -39.96 -7.66
C LEU A 954 -8.47 -40.04 -6.69
N ILE A 955 -8.44 -39.22 -5.64
CA ILE A 955 -7.33 -39.17 -4.67
C ILE A 955 -7.01 -40.57 -4.07
N PRO A 956 -8.01 -41.41 -3.69
CA PRO A 956 -7.74 -42.77 -3.22
C PRO A 956 -7.23 -43.71 -4.32
N LYS A 957 -7.58 -43.46 -5.59
CA LYS A 957 -7.14 -44.27 -6.73
C LYS A 957 -5.67 -44.02 -7.11
N LEU A 958 -5.12 -42.87 -6.75
CA LEU A 958 -3.69 -42.56 -6.87
C LEU A 958 -2.88 -43.30 -5.81
N ASN A 959 -2.75 -44.62 -5.97
CA ASN A 959 -1.92 -45.48 -5.14
C ASN A 959 -0.42 -45.31 -5.47
N THR A 960 0.46 -45.93 -4.69
CA THR A 960 1.93 -45.81 -4.85
C THR A 960 2.39 -46.14 -6.27
N SER A 961 1.83 -47.18 -6.90
CA SER A 961 2.19 -47.56 -8.28
C SER A 961 1.82 -46.47 -9.29
N MET A 962 0.66 -45.84 -9.15
CA MET A 962 0.22 -44.76 -10.04
C MET A 962 1.04 -43.49 -9.84
N VAL A 963 1.37 -43.15 -8.59
CA VAL A 963 2.24 -42.01 -8.29
C VAL A 963 3.64 -42.26 -8.88
N THR A 964 4.21 -43.46 -8.72
CA THR A 964 5.51 -43.80 -9.32
C THR A 964 5.49 -43.68 -10.84
N GLU A 965 4.40 -44.09 -11.50
CA GLU A 965 4.26 -43.92 -12.95
C GLU A 965 4.17 -42.45 -13.36
N ILE A 966 3.42 -41.63 -12.62
CA ILE A 966 3.37 -40.17 -12.84
C ILE A 966 4.76 -39.55 -12.66
N GLU A 967 5.50 -39.95 -11.63
CA GLU A 967 6.87 -39.48 -11.39
C GLU A 967 7.84 -39.92 -12.51
N ARG A 968 7.65 -41.14 -13.05
CA ARG A 968 8.41 -41.64 -14.21
C ARG A 968 8.12 -40.82 -15.47
N ILE A 969 6.88 -40.38 -15.68
CA ILE A 969 6.53 -39.54 -16.84
C ILE A 969 7.10 -38.13 -16.64
N LEU A 970 6.97 -37.56 -15.43
CA LEU A 970 7.36 -36.18 -15.17
C LEU A 970 8.88 -35.96 -15.13
N GLU A 971 9.63 -36.89 -14.55
CA GLU A 971 11.09 -36.84 -14.39
C GLU A 971 11.64 -35.48 -13.89
N ASN A 972 10.86 -34.79 -13.05
CA ASN A 972 11.15 -33.43 -12.61
C ASN A 972 11.03 -33.27 -11.09
N LYS A 973 11.04 -34.37 -10.35
CA LYS A 973 10.92 -34.36 -8.90
C LYS A 973 12.05 -33.53 -8.30
N PRO A 974 11.75 -32.47 -7.52
CA PRO A 974 12.80 -31.64 -6.92
C PRO A 974 13.68 -32.46 -5.98
N THR A 975 14.99 -32.41 -6.19
CA THR A 975 15.99 -33.03 -5.31
C THR A 975 16.82 -31.96 -4.64
N ARG A 976 17.05 -32.08 -3.32
CA ARG A 976 18.05 -31.23 -2.64
C ARG A 976 19.41 -31.54 -3.27
N PRO A 977 20.19 -30.53 -3.71
CA PRO A 977 21.58 -30.77 -4.06
C PRO A 977 22.29 -31.41 -2.85
N PRO A 978 23.21 -32.34 -3.07
CA PRO A 978 23.96 -32.96 -1.98
C PRO A 978 24.61 -31.87 -1.14
N MET A 979 24.59 -32.02 0.20
CA MET A 979 25.30 -31.10 1.07
C MET A 979 26.78 -31.17 0.72
N VAL A 980 27.27 -30.17 -0.03
CA VAL A 980 28.69 -30.05 -0.32
C VAL A 980 29.33 -29.64 0.99
N SER A 981 30.17 -30.52 1.54
CA SER A 981 30.97 -30.19 2.71
C SER A 981 31.71 -28.88 2.45
N THR A 982 31.71 -27.96 3.40
CA THR A 982 32.50 -26.73 3.33
C THR A 982 34.01 -27.01 3.17
N LEU A 983 34.46 -28.22 3.51
CA LEU A 983 35.81 -28.73 3.23
C LEU A 983 36.05 -29.12 1.77
N ALA A 984 34.99 -29.38 0.98
CA ALA A 984 35.08 -29.70 -0.44
C ALA A 984 34.90 -28.47 -1.35
N LEU A 985 34.46 -27.33 -0.76
CA LEU A 985 34.34 -26.02 -1.41
C LEU A 985 35.55 -25.11 -1.17
N ARG A 986 36.44 -25.48 -0.24
CA ARG A 986 37.79 -24.92 -0.07
C ARG A 986 38.78 -25.79 -0.82
#